data_AF-A0A816NGX5-F1
#
_entry.id   AF-A0A816NGX5-F1
#
_cell.length_a   1.000
_cell.length_b   1.000
_cell.length_c   1.000
_cell.angle_alpha   90.00
_cell.angle_beta   90.00
_cell.angle_gamma   90.00
#
_symmetry.space_group_name_H-M   'P 1'
#
loop_
_entity.id
_entity.type
_entity.pdbx_description
1 polymer ?
#
loop_
_entity_poly.entity_id
_entity_poly.type
_entity_poly.pdbx_seq_one_letter_code
_entity_poly.pdbx_strand_id
1 'polypeptide(L)'
;MMWRNIAGFSKAAAAAARTHGSRRYLSSAIPGPCIVHKRGADILHDPWFNKDTGFPLTERDRLGLRGLLPPRVISFEQQYARFIESFRSLERNTQGQPDNVVSLAKWRILNRLHDRNETLYYRVLIDNIKDFAPIIYTPTVGLVCQNYSGLYRRPRGMYFSAKDKGEMMSMIYNWPAHQVDMIVITDGSRILGLGDLGVQGIGIPIGKLDMYVASAGINPQRVLPIMLDVGTNNQKLLQNPLYLGLRQPRLEGEEYLEIVDEFMEAAFTRWPKAVVQFEDFQAKWAFETLDRYRKKFCMFNDDVQGTAGVALAGLLGTVRAQGRPLSDFVNQKIVVVGAGSAGLGVTKTAVQAVARMAGISFAEATKNFYLIDKDGLVTTERSKLDPAVVPFAKNPAEIREGASIVEVVKTVRPHVLLGLSGVGGIFNEEVLKAMRESDSCKPAIFAMSNPTLNAECTAADAFKHAGENIVFGSGSPFENVQLENGSVGHVNQANNMYLFPGIGLGTLLSGARIVTDGMLLAAAECLASYMTDEEVQKGILYPSINNIRHITAEVGAAVLRAAVTDDIVEGHGDVGPRDLSHMSKQQQQQQQKQHIAIFTTASLPWLTGTAVNPLFRAAYLAKDGQRRVTLVIPWLTLNHQLLVYPNNITFASPSHQEAYVRRWLEDRVSFPLSFEIRFYPGKFATDKRSILPVGDISDTIPDEEADIAVLEEPEHLTWFHHGRKWKTKFNYVIGIVHTNYLEYVKREKQGRLKAFLLKYLNSWVVGIYCHKVIRLSDATQEYPKSIVCNVHGVNPKFLEIGLKKLEQQKLQEQPFTKGAYYIGKMVWSKGYKELLKLLKKHQKELAGLEVDLYGSGEDSEEIKQAARKLDLTVNVYPGRDHADPLFHNYKVFLNPSTTDVVCTTTAEALAMGKIVVCADHTSNEFFKQFPNCRVYDDGKGFVRATLKALGEQPSQLTEQQRHELSWEAATQRFIRASDLNRLARVDSNLSKKSLFASSSISVGKNLEDMSAYIHFLASGFETSRTAFGAIPGSLQPDEELCKDLGLTLKTPSRNSLKED
;
A
#
# COMPACT_ATOMS: atom_id res chain seq x y z
N MET A 1 40.00 1.70 36.01
CA MET A 1 40.13 0.53 36.91
C MET A 1 38.83 -0.30 36.88
N MET A 2 38.40 -0.75 35.69
CA MET A 2 37.14 -1.50 35.49
C MET A 2 37.26 -2.43 34.27
N TRP A 3 38.45 -3.03 34.09
CA TRP A 3 38.78 -3.98 33.03
C TRP A 3 39.67 -5.08 33.63
N ARG A 4 39.09 -5.88 34.52
CA ARG A 4 39.64 -7.13 35.07
C ARG A 4 38.50 -7.76 35.88
N ASN A 5 37.94 -8.86 35.38
CA ASN A 5 37.01 -9.82 36.03
C ASN A 5 35.78 -10.16 35.17
N ILE A 6 36.02 -10.62 33.94
CA ILE A 6 35.06 -11.44 33.17
C ILE A 6 35.68 -12.83 33.02
N ALA A 7 35.71 -13.58 34.13
CA ALA A 7 36.09 -14.98 34.17
C ALA A 7 35.44 -15.60 35.41
N GLY A 8 34.13 -15.86 35.36
CA GLY A 8 33.40 -16.40 36.51
C GLY A 8 31.95 -16.83 36.24
N PHE A 9 31.29 -16.26 35.23
CA PHE A 9 29.87 -16.52 34.98
C PHE A 9 29.58 -17.64 33.94
N SER A 10 30.56 -18.48 33.60
CA SER A 10 30.44 -19.48 32.52
C SER A 10 29.91 -20.87 32.94
N LYS A 11 29.47 -21.09 34.20
CA LYS A 11 29.11 -22.46 34.64
C LYS A 11 27.69 -22.67 35.20
N ALA A 12 26.87 -21.64 35.34
CA ALA A 12 25.50 -21.80 35.88
C ALA A 12 24.38 -21.84 34.81
N ALA A 13 24.64 -21.39 33.58
CA ALA A 13 23.60 -21.26 32.55
C ALA A 13 23.36 -22.53 31.70
N ALA A 14 24.16 -23.58 31.86
CA ALA A 14 24.15 -24.75 30.97
C ALA A 14 23.15 -25.86 31.35
N ALA A 15 22.38 -25.73 32.44
CA ALA A 15 21.57 -26.83 32.98
C ALA A 15 20.05 -26.69 32.79
N ALA A 16 19.52 -25.56 32.29
CA ALA A 16 18.07 -25.32 32.20
C ALA A 16 17.47 -25.41 30.78
N ALA A 17 18.26 -25.75 29.75
CA ALA A 17 17.86 -25.71 28.34
C ALA A 17 17.46 -27.07 27.75
N ARG A 18 16.68 -27.89 28.48
CA ARG A 18 16.08 -29.12 27.94
C ARG A 18 14.65 -29.27 28.44
N THR A 19 13.73 -28.59 27.75
CA THR A 19 12.31 -28.95 27.51
C THR A 19 11.58 -27.65 27.21
N HIS A 20 11.24 -27.41 25.93
CA HIS A 20 9.95 -26.87 25.50
C HIS A 20 9.93 -26.66 23.99
N GLY A 21 8.84 -27.12 23.37
CA GLY A 21 8.67 -27.31 21.94
C GLY A 21 8.74 -26.04 21.10
N SER A 22 9.14 -26.23 19.85
CA SER A 22 9.21 -25.20 18.82
C SER A 22 7.84 -24.59 18.54
N ARG A 23 7.61 -23.36 19.02
CA ARG A 23 6.63 -22.42 18.47
C ARG A 23 7.36 -21.51 17.47
N ARG A 24 7.07 -21.66 16.17
CA ARG A 24 7.52 -20.74 15.11
C ARG A 24 6.39 -19.76 14.83
N TYR A 25 6.55 -18.54 15.32
CA TYR A 25 5.70 -17.37 15.06
C TYR A 25 5.83 -16.93 13.59
N LEU A 26 4.71 -16.64 12.93
CA LEU A 26 4.64 -15.95 11.64
C LEU A 26 4.87 -14.46 11.88
N SER A 27 6.14 -14.05 11.90
CA SER A 27 6.52 -12.65 12.09
C SER A 27 6.34 -11.82 10.81
N SER A 28 5.87 -10.58 10.98
CA SER A 28 6.05 -9.43 10.08
C SER A 28 7.50 -8.92 10.01
N ALA A 29 8.49 -9.73 10.37
CA ALA A 29 9.87 -9.39 10.08
C ALA A 29 10.02 -9.24 8.56
N ILE A 30 10.88 -8.31 8.12
CA ILE A 30 11.69 -8.56 6.92
C ILE A 30 12.06 -10.04 7.00
N PRO A 31 11.64 -10.91 6.06
CA PRO A 31 11.90 -12.33 6.19
C PRO A 31 13.34 -12.48 6.63
N GLY A 32 13.54 -13.05 7.83
CA GLY A 32 14.89 -13.34 8.29
C GLY A 32 15.62 -14.02 7.12
N PRO A 33 16.93 -13.79 6.95
CA PRO A 33 17.64 -14.28 5.78
C PRO A 33 17.24 -15.73 5.50
N CYS A 34 16.61 -15.97 4.35
CA CYS A 34 16.16 -17.29 3.99
C CYS A 34 17.38 -18.20 3.95
N ILE A 35 17.36 -19.27 4.75
CA ILE A 35 18.48 -20.22 4.79
C ILE A 35 18.40 -21.01 3.49
N VAL A 36 19.29 -20.67 2.57
CA VAL A 36 19.45 -21.40 1.31
C VAL A 36 20.65 -22.32 1.44
N HIS A 37 20.39 -23.62 1.34
CA HIS A 37 21.45 -24.65 1.33
C HIS A 37 22.05 -24.89 -0.06
N LYS A 38 21.35 -24.43 -1.11
CA LYS A 38 21.80 -24.52 -2.52
C LYS A 38 22.93 -23.52 -2.81
N ARG A 39 23.91 -23.94 -3.61
CA ARG A 39 25.07 -23.15 -4.03
C ARG A 39 25.42 -23.45 -5.50
N GLY A 40 26.28 -22.63 -6.10
CA GLY A 40 26.76 -22.84 -7.47
C GLY A 40 25.62 -22.86 -8.48
N ALA A 41 25.64 -23.82 -9.39
CA ALA A 41 24.59 -23.97 -10.40
C ALA A 41 23.21 -24.26 -9.80
N ASP A 42 23.13 -24.94 -8.65
CA ASP A 42 21.85 -25.38 -8.07
C ASP A 42 20.92 -24.22 -7.72
N ILE A 43 21.47 -23.11 -7.21
CA ILE A 43 20.66 -21.92 -6.89
C ILE A 43 20.28 -21.14 -8.17
N LEU A 44 21.09 -21.20 -9.23
CA LEU A 44 20.75 -20.58 -10.52
C LEU A 44 19.61 -21.32 -11.24
N HIS A 45 19.48 -22.63 -11.01
CA HIS A 45 18.40 -23.44 -11.57
C HIS A 45 17.13 -23.46 -10.71
N ASP A 46 17.18 -22.90 -9.50
CA ASP A 46 16.02 -22.78 -8.62
C ASP A 46 15.31 -21.41 -8.81
N PRO A 47 14.13 -21.37 -9.45
CA PRO A 47 13.44 -20.12 -9.74
C PRO A 47 12.97 -19.37 -8.49
N TRP A 48 12.86 -20.04 -7.34
CA TRP A 48 12.50 -19.39 -6.07
C TRP A 48 13.61 -18.51 -5.51
N PHE A 49 14.87 -18.86 -5.78
CA PHE A 49 16.03 -18.16 -5.22
C PHE A 49 16.92 -17.47 -6.25
N ASN A 50 16.77 -17.82 -7.53
CA ASN A 50 17.56 -17.23 -8.60
C ASN A 50 17.24 -15.73 -8.77
N LYS A 51 18.28 -14.90 -8.72
CA LYS A 51 18.23 -13.44 -8.94
C LYS A 51 18.82 -13.02 -10.29
N ASP A 52 19.15 -13.98 -11.15
CA ASP A 52 19.83 -13.79 -12.43
C ASP A 52 21.10 -12.93 -12.26
N THR A 53 21.25 -11.88 -13.05
CA THR A 53 22.37 -10.92 -12.97
C THR A 53 22.31 -10.01 -11.73
N GLY A 54 21.25 -10.11 -10.93
CA GLY A 54 21.00 -9.28 -9.75
C GLY A 54 21.63 -9.78 -8.45
N PHE A 55 22.29 -10.94 -8.43
CA PHE A 55 23.08 -11.36 -7.27
C PHE A 55 24.19 -10.33 -6.97
N PRO A 56 24.23 -9.70 -5.77
CA PRO A 56 25.34 -8.86 -5.33
C PRO A 56 26.65 -9.64 -5.29
N LEU A 57 27.79 -8.97 -5.43
CA LEU A 57 29.12 -9.62 -5.41
C LEU A 57 29.34 -10.47 -4.15
N THR A 58 28.87 -10.00 -3.00
CA THR A 58 28.96 -10.73 -1.73
C THR A 58 28.16 -12.04 -1.74
N GLU A 59 26.99 -12.07 -2.36
CA GLU A 59 26.22 -13.31 -2.55
C GLU A 59 26.91 -14.21 -3.58
N ARG A 60 27.48 -13.65 -4.65
CA ARG A 60 28.20 -14.43 -5.65
C ARG A 60 29.42 -15.15 -5.07
N ASP A 61 30.20 -14.48 -4.23
CA ASP A 61 31.35 -15.11 -3.57
C ASP A 61 30.89 -16.19 -2.56
N ARG A 62 29.90 -15.87 -1.71
CA ARG A 62 29.42 -16.80 -0.66
C ARG A 62 28.72 -18.04 -1.20
N LEU A 63 28.01 -17.89 -2.32
CA LEU A 63 27.23 -18.96 -2.95
C LEU A 63 27.99 -19.65 -4.08
N GLY A 64 29.24 -19.25 -4.38
CA GLY A 64 30.05 -19.88 -5.44
C GLY A 64 29.55 -19.59 -6.86
N LEU A 65 29.04 -18.38 -7.11
CA LEU A 65 28.50 -17.94 -8.42
C LEU A 65 29.48 -17.08 -9.23
N ARG A 66 30.60 -16.66 -8.63
CA ARG A 66 31.61 -15.88 -9.34
C ARG A 66 32.23 -16.73 -10.45
N GLY A 67 32.26 -16.19 -11.66
CA GLY A 67 32.66 -16.93 -12.87
C GLY A 67 31.49 -17.62 -13.60
N LEU A 68 30.34 -17.84 -12.93
CA LEU A 68 29.14 -18.40 -13.56
C LEU A 68 28.19 -17.32 -14.13
N LEU A 69 28.35 -16.07 -13.69
CA LEU A 69 27.53 -14.93 -14.11
C LEU A 69 28.40 -13.81 -14.71
N PRO A 70 27.90 -13.03 -15.70
CA PRO A 70 28.60 -11.85 -16.21
C PRO A 70 28.99 -10.88 -15.09
N PRO A 71 30.14 -10.19 -15.17
CA PRO A 71 30.72 -9.45 -14.03
C PRO A 71 29.86 -8.28 -13.55
N ARG A 72 29.04 -7.69 -14.43
CA ARG A 72 28.15 -6.60 -14.09
C ARG A 72 26.98 -7.09 -13.24
N VAL A 73 26.78 -6.47 -12.07
CA VAL A 73 25.56 -6.64 -11.28
C VAL A 73 24.49 -5.71 -11.86
N ILE A 74 23.33 -6.27 -12.22
CA ILE A 74 22.22 -5.54 -12.82
C ILE A 74 21.13 -5.37 -11.76
N SER A 75 20.65 -4.15 -11.53
CA SER A 75 19.61 -3.90 -10.52
C SER A 75 18.30 -4.58 -10.90
N PHE A 76 17.43 -4.80 -9.92
CA PHE A 76 16.13 -5.43 -10.16
C PHE A 76 15.30 -4.67 -11.21
N GLU A 77 15.30 -3.34 -11.15
CA GLU A 77 14.63 -2.43 -12.09
C GLU A 77 15.20 -2.53 -13.50
N GLN A 78 16.52 -2.70 -13.62
CA GLN A 78 17.16 -2.90 -14.93
C GLN A 78 16.82 -4.28 -15.51
N GLN A 79 16.73 -5.33 -14.67
CA GLN A 79 16.30 -6.65 -15.12
C GLN A 79 14.84 -6.65 -15.58
N TYR A 80 13.97 -5.94 -14.85
CA TYR A 80 12.60 -5.67 -15.23
C TYR A 80 12.52 -4.94 -16.58
N ALA A 81 13.23 -3.82 -16.73
CA ALA A 81 13.24 -3.06 -17.98
C ALA A 81 13.75 -3.88 -19.17
N ARG A 82 14.80 -4.69 -18.97
CA ARG A 82 15.32 -5.61 -19.99
C ARG A 82 14.28 -6.65 -20.41
N PHE A 83 13.52 -7.20 -19.47
CA PHE A 83 12.45 -8.14 -19.79
C PHE A 83 11.34 -7.46 -20.60
N ILE A 84 10.87 -6.28 -20.14
CA ILE A 84 9.82 -5.53 -20.85
C ILE A 84 10.26 -5.15 -22.27
N GLU A 85 11.52 -4.74 -22.48
CA GLU A 85 12.03 -4.47 -23.82
C GLU A 85 12.06 -5.74 -24.70
N SER A 86 12.43 -6.88 -24.12
CA SER A 86 12.39 -8.17 -24.84
C SER A 86 10.96 -8.57 -25.20
N PHE A 87 10.00 -8.32 -24.31
CA PHE A 87 8.58 -8.54 -24.56
C PHE A 87 8.05 -7.63 -25.67
N ARG A 88 8.34 -6.33 -25.62
CA ARG A 88 7.98 -5.37 -26.69
C ARG A 88 8.65 -5.69 -28.03
N SER A 89 9.89 -6.19 -28.00
CA SER A 89 10.55 -6.68 -29.21
C SER A 89 9.83 -7.89 -29.79
N LEU A 90 9.36 -8.82 -28.96
CA LEU A 90 8.53 -9.92 -29.43
C LEU A 90 7.26 -9.40 -30.09
N GLU A 91 6.55 -8.45 -29.46
CA GLU A 91 5.33 -7.86 -30.02
C GLU A 91 5.57 -7.26 -31.40
N ARG A 92 6.64 -6.47 -31.57
CA ARG A 92 7.04 -5.91 -32.87
C ARG A 92 7.33 -7.00 -33.89
N ASN A 93 8.07 -8.04 -33.51
CA ASN A 93 8.48 -9.12 -34.42
C ASN A 93 7.31 -10.05 -34.81
N THR A 94 6.24 -10.06 -34.03
CA THR A 94 5.04 -10.87 -34.31
C THR A 94 3.89 -10.05 -34.91
N GLN A 95 4.12 -8.79 -35.30
CA GLN A 95 3.10 -8.00 -35.99
C GLN A 95 2.66 -8.68 -37.29
N GLY A 96 1.35 -8.74 -37.53
CA GLY A 96 0.77 -9.38 -38.70
C GLY A 96 0.76 -10.92 -38.67
N GLN A 97 1.23 -11.55 -37.59
CA GLN A 97 1.10 -12.99 -37.40
C GLN A 97 -0.30 -13.35 -36.85
N PRO A 98 -0.77 -14.60 -37.07
CA PRO A 98 -2.04 -15.06 -36.50
C PRO A 98 -2.08 -14.98 -34.97
N ASP A 99 -3.21 -14.59 -34.38
CA ASP A 99 -3.36 -14.32 -32.94
C ASP A 99 -2.97 -15.51 -32.06
N ASN A 100 -3.24 -16.74 -32.51
CA ASN A 100 -2.85 -17.95 -31.79
C ASN A 100 -1.32 -18.11 -31.69
N VAL A 101 -0.59 -17.78 -32.77
CA VAL A 101 0.88 -17.79 -32.80
C VAL A 101 1.43 -16.69 -31.88
N VAL A 102 0.87 -15.48 -31.96
CA VAL A 102 1.27 -14.34 -31.12
C VAL A 102 1.06 -14.67 -29.64
N SER A 103 -0.13 -15.17 -29.28
CA SER A 103 -0.51 -15.48 -27.90
C SER A 103 0.37 -16.59 -27.31
N LEU A 104 0.65 -17.65 -28.07
CA LEU A 104 1.58 -18.70 -27.64
C LEU A 104 3.02 -18.19 -27.50
N ALA A 105 3.47 -17.30 -28.38
CA ALA A 105 4.81 -16.71 -28.27
C ALA A 105 4.93 -15.84 -27.01
N LYS A 106 3.92 -15.02 -26.74
CA LYS A 106 3.81 -14.19 -25.52
C LYS A 106 3.75 -15.05 -24.25
N TRP A 107 2.98 -16.13 -24.26
CA TRP A 107 2.97 -17.08 -23.14
C TRP A 107 4.33 -17.74 -22.94
N ARG A 108 5.00 -18.18 -24.01
CA ARG A 108 6.34 -18.82 -23.93
C ARG A 108 7.38 -17.91 -23.28
N ILE A 109 7.41 -16.62 -23.61
CA ILE A 109 8.40 -15.70 -23.00
C ILE A 109 8.11 -15.47 -21.51
N LEU A 110 6.84 -15.38 -21.11
CA LEU A 110 6.44 -15.29 -19.70
C LEU A 110 6.76 -16.59 -18.95
N ASN A 111 6.44 -17.76 -19.51
CA ASN A 111 6.74 -19.05 -18.90
C ASN A 111 8.26 -19.27 -18.74
N ARG A 112 9.08 -18.83 -19.70
CA ARG A 112 10.55 -18.86 -19.56
C ARG A 112 11.07 -17.95 -18.44
N LEU A 113 10.39 -16.83 -18.16
CA LEU A 113 10.71 -15.99 -17.01
C LEU A 113 10.27 -16.68 -15.73
N HIS A 114 9.07 -17.25 -15.71
CA HIS A 114 8.53 -18.03 -14.60
C HIS A 114 9.49 -19.17 -14.21
N ASP A 115 9.96 -19.96 -15.17
CA ASP A 115 10.90 -21.08 -14.98
C ASP A 115 12.31 -20.67 -14.57
N ARG A 116 12.65 -19.39 -14.65
CA ARG A 116 13.99 -18.89 -14.35
C ARG A 116 14.04 -18.08 -13.06
N ASN A 117 13.08 -17.18 -12.84
CA ASN A 117 13.12 -16.18 -11.77
C ASN A 117 11.68 -15.79 -11.39
N GLU A 118 11.12 -16.48 -10.39
CA GLU A 118 9.73 -16.29 -9.97
C GLU A 118 9.48 -14.91 -9.36
N THR A 119 10.47 -14.37 -8.64
CA THR A 119 10.34 -13.03 -8.04
C THR A 119 10.17 -11.96 -9.13
N LEU A 120 10.97 -12.03 -10.20
CA LEU A 120 10.85 -11.11 -11.33
C LEU A 120 9.57 -11.37 -12.15
N TYR A 121 9.21 -12.65 -12.36
CA TYR A 121 7.96 -13.04 -13.02
C TYR A 121 6.74 -12.42 -12.36
N TYR A 122 6.55 -12.62 -11.06
CA TYR A 122 5.38 -12.11 -10.35
C TYR A 122 5.38 -10.59 -10.26
N ARG A 123 6.55 -9.94 -10.15
CA ARG A 123 6.61 -8.47 -10.23
C ARG A 123 6.13 -7.95 -11.58
N VAL A 124 6.62 -8.54 -12.67
CA VAL A 124 6.24 -8.21 -14.05
C VAL A 124 4.74 -8.43 -14.26
N LEU A 125 4.20 -9.53 -13.72
CA LEU A 125 2.78 -9.84 -13.79
C LEU A 125 1.93 -8.82 -13.02
N ILE A 126 2.29 -8.50 -11.77
CA ILE A 126 1.54 -7.56 -10.92
C ILE A 126 1.52 -6.15 -11.52
N ASP A 127 2.67 -5.65 -11.98
CA ASP A 127 2.77 -4.28 -12.50
C ASP A 127 2.05 -4.10 -13.86
N ASN A 128 1.74 -5.18 -14.59
CA ASN A 128 1.10 -5.15 -15.92
C ASN A 128 -0.06 -6.14 -16.04
N ILE A 129 -0.82 -6.34 -14.95
CA ILE A 129 -1.80 -7.44 -14.85
C ILE A 129 -2.89 -7.38 -15.93
N LYS A 130 -3.29 -6.18 -16.36
CA LYS A 130 -4.28 -5.99 -17.42
C LYS A 130 -3.84 -6.64 -18.74
N ASP A 131 -2.58 -6.50 -19.10
CA ASP A 131 -2.05 -6.98 -20.38
C ASP A 131 -1.62 -8.44 -20.29
N PHE A 132 -1.19 -8.90 -19.10
CA PHE A 132 -0.63 -10.23 -18.91
C PHE A 132 -1.62 -11.27 -18.40
N ALA A 133 -2.69 -10.89 -17.70
CA ALA A 133 -3.72 -11.84 -17.28
C ALA A 133 -4.33 -12.60 -18.48
N PRO A 134 -4.70 -11.99 -19.61
CA PRO A 134 -5.21 -12.72 -20.77
C PRO A 134 -4.21 -13.69 -21.43
N ILE A 135 -2.91 -13.57 -21.10
CA ILE A 135 -1.83 -14.41 -21.62
C ILE A 135 -1.58 -15.61 -20.70
N ILE A 136 -1.54 -15.40 -19.39
CA ILE A 136 -1.31 -16.46 -18.40
C ILE A 136 -2.60 -17.21 -18.01
N TYR A 137 -3.75 -16.61 -18.32
CA TYR A 137 -5.09 -17.11 -18.04
C TYR A 137 -5.93 -17.11 -19.34
N THR A 138 -7.26 -17.10 -19.22
CA THR A 138 -8.16 -17.13 -20.38
C THR A 138 -8.04 -15.84 -21.22
N PRO A 139 -8.03 -15.94 -22.56
CA PRO A 139 -8.24 -17.15 -23.36
C PRO A 139 -6.98 -17.96 -23.70
N THR A 140 -5.77 -17.40 -23.56
CA THR A 140 -4.52 -18.01 -24.05
C THR A 140 -4.20 -19.35 -23.39
N VAL A 141 -4.52 -19.51 -22.10
CA VAL A 141 -4.28 -20.77 -21.38
C VAL A 141 -5.02 -21.97 -22.00
N GLY A 142 -6.18 -21.77 -22.63
CA GLY A 142 -6.88 -22.83 -23.34
C GLY A 142 -6.09 -23.35 -24.54
N LEU A 143 -5.49 -22.43 -25.30
CA LEU A 143 -4.60 -22.76 -26.42
C LEU A 143 -3.31 -23.45 -25.96
N VAL A 144 -2.78 -23.05 -24.80
CA VAL A 144 -1.66 -23.73 -24.15
C VAL A 144 -2.05 -25.17 -23.80
N CYS A 145 -3.23 -25.39 -23.21
CA CYS A 145 -3.71 -26.73 -22.88
C CYS A 145 -3.94 -27.61 -24.11
N GLN A 146 -4.40 -27.06 -25.24
CA GLN A 146 -4.52 -27.86 -26.48
C GLN A 146 -3.17 -28.37 -27.00
N ASN A 147 -2.08 -27.64 -26.71
CA ASN A 147 -0.74 -27.90 -27.23
C ASN A 147 0.26 -28.35 -26.15
N TYR A 148 -0.20 -28.61 -24.91
CA TYR A 148 0.67 -28.68 -23.74
C TYR A 148 1.78 -29.73 -23.88
N SER A 149 1.46 -30.92 -24.39
CA SER A 149 2.45 -32.00 -24.53
C SER A 149 3.65 -31.59 -25.41
N GLY A 150 3.41 -30.84 -26.49
CA GLY A 150 4.49 -30.31 -27.35
C GLY A 150 5.21 -29.10 -26.74
N LEU A 151 4.53 -28.36 -25.86
CA LEU A 151 5.06 -27.18 -25.17
C LEU A 151 5.84 -27.52 -23.89
N TYR A 152 5.69 -28.74 -23.36
CA TYR A 152 6.31 -29.17 -22.11
C TYR A 152 7.83 -29.02 -22.15
N ARG A 153 8.41 -28.37 -21.13
CA ARG A 153 9.86 -28.17 -21.00
C ARG A 153 10.36 -28.40 -19.59
N ARG A 154 9.68 -27.85 -18.58
CA ARG A 154 10.00 -28.01 -17.16
C ARG A 154 8.71 -28.41 -16.42
N PRO A 155 8.77 -29.37 -15.48
CA PRO A 155 7.60 -29.73 -14.68
C PRO A 155 7.17 -28.56 -13.78
N ARG A 156 5.85 -28.32 -13.71
CA ARG A 156 5.20 -27.46 -12.72
C ARG A 156 3.96 -28.16 -12.18
N GLY A 157 3.90 -28.34 -10.86
CA GLY A 157 2.85 -29.09 -10.20
C GLY A 157 3.18 -30.57 -10.02
N MET A 158 2.21 -31.30 -9.49
CA MET A 158 2.29 -32.76 -9.32
C MET A 158 1.23 -33.45 -10.17
N TYR A 159 1.57 -34.67 -10.59
CA TYR A 159 0.73 -35.53 -11.40
C TYR A 159 0.47 -36.80 -10.60
N PHE A 160 -0.80 -37.13 -10.42
CA PHE A 160 -1.27 -38.38 -9.84
C PHE A 160 -2.07 -39.10 -10.90
N SER A 161 -1.79 -40.38 -11.14
CA SER A 161 -2.47 -41.16 -12.17
C SER A 161 -3.28 -42.29 -11.56
N ALA A 162 -4.20 -42.85 -12.34
CA ALA A 162 -4.93 -44.05 -11.96
C ALA A 162 -4.02 -45.25 -11.61
N LYS A 163 -2.77 -45.27 -12.10
CA LYS A 163 -1.79 -46.32 -11.80
C LYS A 163 -1.11 -46.15 -10.44
N ASP A 164 -1.27 -45.00 -9.82
CA ASP A 164 -0.66 -44.64 -8.54
C ASP A 164 -1.60 -44.96 -7.35
N LYS A 165 -2.72 -45.66 -7.61
CA LYS A 165 -3.69 -46.06 -6.60
C LYS A 165 -3.01 -46.87 -5.49
N GLY A 166 -3.22 -46.46 -4.24
CA GLY A 166 -2.60 -47.01 -3.04
C GLY A 166 -1.28 -46.35 -2.64
N GLU A 167 -0.69 -45.53 -3.50
CA GLU A 167 0.63 -44.91 -3.29
C GLU A 167 0.55 -43.37 -3.15
N MET A 168 -0.62 -42.74 -3.32
CA MET A 168 -0.71 -41.28 -3.34
C MET A 168 -0.29 -40.64 -2.00
N MET A 169 -0.56 -41.34 -0.89
CA MET A 169 -0.12 -40.96 0.45
C MET A 169 1.41 -40.86 0.59
N SER A 170 2.17 -41.70 -0.12
CA SER A 170 3.64 -41.64 -0.11
C SER A 170 4.13 -40.59 -1.12
N MET A 171 3.53 -40.58 -2.31
CA MET A 171 3.86 -39.65 -3.40
C MET A 171 3.65 -38.19 -3.04
N ILE A 172 2.62 -37.88 -2.24
CA ILE A 172 2.33 -36.50 -1.85
C ILE A 172 3.57 -35.87 -1.19
N TYR A 173 4.42 -36.64 -0.48
CA TYR A 173 5.65 -36.19 0.17
C TYR A 173 6.79 -35.78 -0.78
N ASN A 174 6.70 -36.11 -2.07
CA ASN A 174 7.68 -35.69 -3.08
C ASN A 174 7.64 -34.19 -3.38
N TRP A 175 6.54 -33.48 -3.04
CA TRP A 175 6.51 -32.02 -3.17
C TRP A 175 7.55 -31.38 -2.23
N PRO A 176 8.43 -30.51 -2.74
CA PRO A 176 9.55 -29.96 -1.95
C PRO A 176 9.09 -28.99 -0.85
N ALA A 177 7.92 -28.36 -0.99
CA ALA A 177 7.43 -27.43 0.03
C ALA A 177 6.81 -28.18 1.22
N HIS A 178 7.26 -27.87 2.43
CA HIS A 178 6.69 -28.44 3.65
C HIS A 178 5.26 -27.95 3.92
N GLN A 179 4.94 -26.73 3.52
CA GLN A 179 3.63 -26.10 3.71
C GLN A 179 3.03 -25.73 2.36
N VAL A 180 1.76 -26.07 2.17
CA VAL A 180 0.93 -25.68 1.04
C VAL A 180 -0.35 -25.08 1.61
N ASP A 181 -0.69 -23.88 1.14
CA ASP A 181 -1.84 -23.09 1.59
C ASP A 181 -2.99 -23.19 0.57
N MET A 182 -2.67 -23.28 -0.73
CA MET A 182 -3.63 -23.40 -1.83
C MET A 182 -3.27 -24.52 -2.79
N ILE A 183 -4.26 -25.37 -3.10
CA ILE A 183 -4.18 -26.41 -4.12
C ILE A 183 -5.23 -26.11 -5.19
N VAL A 184 -4.86 -26.19 -6.46
CA VAL A 184 -5.83 -26.22 -7.57
C VAL A 184 -5.66 -27.55 -8.29
N ILE A 185 -6.74 -28.31 -8.40
CA ILE A 185 -6.76 -29.64 -9.00
C ILE A 185 -7.70 -29.69 -10.21
N THR A 186 -7.29 -30.40 -11.25
CA THR A 186 -8.12 -30.77 -12.40
C THR A 186 -7.85 -32.21 -12.82
N ASP A 187 -8.84 -32.87 -13.43
CA ASP A 187 -8.68 -34.13 -14.16
C ASP A 187 -8.61 -33.93 -15.70
N GLY A 188 -8.69 -32.67 -16.15
CA GLY A 188 -8.65 -32.29 -17.55
C GLY A 188 -9.85 -32.76 -18.39
N SER A 189 -10.95 -33.18 -17.76
CA SER A 189 -12.10 -33.78 -18.46
C SER A 189 -13.00 -32.77 -19.17
N ARG A 190 -12.95 -31.50 -18.76
CA ARG A 190 -13.72 -30.41 -19.38
C ARG A 190 -12.96 -29.09 -19.26
N ILE A 191 -11.85 -28.97 -19.98
CA ILE A 191 -11.08 -27.72 -19.99
C ILE A 191 -11.86 -26.63 -20.72
N LEU A 192 -12.38 -25.65 -19.98
CA LEU A 192 -13.20 -24.56 -20.52
C LEU A 192 -14.34 -25.11 -21.43
N GLY A 193 -14.51 -24.52 -22.61
CA GLY A 193 -15.37 -25.04 -23.69
C GLY A 193 -14.65 -25.94 -24.69
N LEU A 194 -13.43 -26.41 -24.39
CA LEU A 194 -12.57 -27.18 -25.31
C LEU A 194 -12.71 -28.70 -25.15
N GLY A 195 -13.41 -29.15 -24.09
CA GLY A 195 -13.69 -30.55 -23.81
C GLY A 195 -12.54 -31.27 -23.10
N ASP A 196 -12.45 -32.58 -23.33
CA ASP A 196 -11.48 -33.45 -22.68
C ASP A 196 -10.08 -33.27 -23.27
N LEU A 197 -9.14 -32.78 -22.45
CA LEU A 197 -7.72 -32.64 -22.81
C LEU A 197 -6.79 -33.51 -21.94
N GLY A 198 -7.34 -34.31 -21.02
CA GLY A 198 -6.59 -35.13 -20.06
C GLY A 198 -5.44 -34.37 -19.40
N VAL A 199 -4.27 -34.98 -19.31
CA VAL A 199 -3.05 -34.36 -18.71
C VAL A 199 -2.66 -33.02 -19.30
N GLN A 200 -3.07 -32.67 -20.53
CA GLN A 200 -2.75 -31.36 -21.07
C GLN A 200 -3.48 -30.21 -20.35
N GLY A 201 -4.51 -30.53 -19.57
CA GLY A 201 -5.28 -29.57 -18.77
C GLY A 201 -4.54 -28.91 -17.61
N ILE A 202 -3.34 -29.39 -17.25
CA ILE A 202 -2.55 -28.88 -16.10
C ILE A 202 -2.20 -27.38 -16.23
N GLY A 203 -2.24 -26.83 -17.45
CA GLY A 203 -2.08 -25.40 -17.68
C GLY A 203 -3.09 -24.54 -16.92
N ILE A 204 -4.30 -25.05 -16.66
CA ILE A 204 -5.35 -24.34 -15.94
C ILE A 204 -5.01 -24.17 -14.45
N PRO A 205 -4.71 -25.24 -13.66
CA PRO A 205 -4.22 -25.09 -12.31
C PRO A 205 -3.02 -24.15 -12.17
N ILE A 206 -2.06 -24.21 -13.11
CA ILE A 206 -0.89 -23.33 -13.11
C ILE A 206 -1.34 -21.86 -13.25
N GLY A 207 -2.15 -21.53 -14.25
CA GLY A 207 -2.62 -20.17 -14.48
C GLY A 207 -3.48 -19.61 -13.34
N LYS A 208 -4.32 -20.46 -12.71
CA LYS A 208 -5.12 -20.04 -11.55
C LYS A 208 -4.27 -19.75 -10.33
N LEU A 209 -3.25 -20.56 -10.06
CA LEU A 209 -2.33 -20.30 -8.96
C LEU A 209 -1.45 -19.08 -9.22
N ASP A 210 -1.08 -18.81 -10.48
CA ASP A 210 -0.41 -17.56 -10.83
C ASP A 210 -1.29 -16.34 -10.51
N MET A 211 -2.60 -16.44 -10.76
CA MET A 211 -3.55 -15.42 -10.33
C MET A 211 -3.63 -15.32 -8.80
N TYR A 212 -3.70 -16.42 -8.04
CA TYR A 212 -3.66 -16.37 -6.57
C TYR A 212 -2.41 -15.63 -6.03
N VAL A 213 -1.24 -15.90 -6.60
CA VAL A 213 0.00 -15.21 -6.20
C VAL A 213 -0.07 -13.73 -6.58
N ALA A 214 -0.46 -13.42 -7.81
CA ALA A 214 -0.46 -12.06 -8.34
C ALA A 214 -1.56 -11.16 -7.73
N SER A 215 -2.78 -11.66 -7.55
CA SER A 215 -3.92 -10.90 -7.03
C SER A 215 -4.07 -11.01 -5.51
N ALA A 216 -3.99 -12.21 -4.92
CA ALA A 216 -4.14 -12.39 -3.48
C ALA A 216 -2.82 -12.22 -2.69
N GLY A 217 -1.66 -12.32 -3.34
CA GLY A 217 -0.36 -12.23 -2.65
C GLY A 217 0.01 -13.48 -1.88
N ILE A 218 -0.56 -14.64 -2.23
CA ILE A 218 -0.19 -15.92 -1.64
C ILE A 218 1.26 -16.24 -2.02
N ASN A 219 2.03 -16.81 -1.09
CA ASN A 219 3.42 -17.15 -1.32
C ASN A 219 3.53 -18.22 -2.43
N PRO A 220 4.30 -18.01 -3.52
CA PRO A 220 4.42 -18.97 -4.61
C PRO A 220 5.03 -20.32 -4.20
N GLN A 221 5.76 -20.39 -3.07
CA GLN A 221 6.25 -21.67 -2.54
C GLN A 221 5.16 -22.49 -1.85
N ARG A 222 3.99 -21.90 -1.60
CA ARG A 222 2.87 -22.51 -0.86
C ARG A 222 1.64 -22.74 -1.73
N VAL A 223 1.79 -22.64 -3.05
CA VAL A 223 0.75 -23.02 -4.00
C VAL A 223 1.15 -24.33 -4.68
N LEU A 224 0.17 -25.18 -5.00
CA LEU A 224 0.41 -26.49 -5.61
C LEU A 224 -0.62 -26.80 -6.71
N PRO A 225 -0.21 -26.77 -7.99
CA PRO A 225 -1.05 -27.24 -9.08
C PRO A 225 -1.02 -28.77 -9.15
N ILE A 226 -2.20 -29.38 -9.27
CA ILE A 226 -2.38 -30.83 -9.35
C ILE A 226 -3.09 -31.22 -10.65
N MET A 227 -2.58 -32.26 -11.31
CA MET A 227 -3.26 -32.99 -12.37
C MET A 227 -3.57 -34.40 -11.90
N LEU A 228 -4.84 -34.79 -11.99
CA LEU A 228 -5.32 -36.15 -11.73
C LEU A 228 -5.59 -36.88 -13.05
N ASP A 229 -4.65 -37.69 -13.49
CA ASP A 229 -4.70 -38.42 -14.75
C ASP A 229 -5.41 -39.77 -14.61
N VAL A 230 -6.72 -39.76 -14.83
CA VAL A 230 -7.56 -40.96 -14.89
C VAL A 230 -7.75 -41.48 -16.32
N GLY A 231 -6.92 -41.03 -17.28
CA GLY A 231 -7.10 -41.27 -18.70
C GLY A 231 -7.81 -40.14 -19.45
N THR A 232 -8.06 -40.34 -20.74
CA THR A 232 -8.78 -39.38 -21.58
C THR A 232 -9.63 -40.10 -22.63
N ASN A 233 -10.82 -39.57 -22.90
CA ASN A 233 -11.71 -40.06 -23.97
C ASN A 233 -11.41 -39.37 -25.31
N ASN A 234 -10.43 -38.45 -25.35
CA ASN A 234 -10.05 -37.75 -26.55
C ASN A 234 -9.17 -38.64 -27.45
N GLN A 235 -9.78 -39.22 -28.49
CA GLN A 235 -9.12 -40.11 -29.45
C GLN A 235 -7.90 -39.46 -30.13
N LYS A 236 -7.93 -38.15 -30.39
CA LYS A 236 -6.79 -37.44 -31.00
C LYS A 236 -5.58 -37.45 -30.08
N LEU A 237 -5.79 -37.36 -28.76
CA LEU A 237 -4.70 -37.40 -27.78
C LEU A 237 -4.21 -38.84 -27.56
N LEU A 238 -5.12 -39.81 -27.49
CA LEU A 238 -4.76 -41.23 -27.36
C LEU A 238 -3.86 -41.72 -28.52
N GLN A 239 -4.12 -41.23 -29.73
CA GLN A 239 -3.35 -41.54 -30.94
C GLN A 239 -2.08 -40.70 -31.09
N ASN A 240 -1.94 -39.62 -30.32
CA ASN A 240 -0.79 -38.72 -30.43
C ASN A 240 0.44 -39.33 -29.73
N PRO A 241 1.53 -39.63 -30.46
CA PRO A 241 2.73 -40.22 -29.86
C PRO A 241 3.44 -39.29 -28.86
N LEU A 242 3.15 -37.99 -28.89
CA LEU A 242 3.71 -37.01 -27.97
C LEU A 242 2.84 -36.79 -26.72
N TYR A 243 1.64 -37.38 -26.64
CA TYR A 243 0.78 -37.21 -25.48
C TYR A 243 1.44 -37.76 -24.21
N LEU A 244 1.45 -36.95 -23.15
CA LEU A 244 2.15 -37.22 -21.89
C LEU A 244 1.33 -38.01 -20.87
N GLY A 245 0.00 -38.07 -21.02
CA GLY A 245 -0.89 -38.76 -20.09
C GLY A 245 -1.09 -40.26 -20.39
N LEU A 246 -1.87 -40.92 -19.54
CA LEU A 246 -2.25 -42.31 -19.69
C LEU A 246 -3.04 -42.50 -20.99
N ARG A 247 -2.56 -43.41 -21.84
CA ARG A 247 -3.21 -43.77 -23.11
C ARG A 247 -4.30 -44.82 -22.89
N GLN A 248 -5.28 -44.46 -22.08
CA GLN A 248 -6.47 -45.26 -21.80
C GLN A 248 -7.71 -44.36 -21.74
N PRO A 249 -8.91 -44.92 -21.99
CA PRO A 249 -10.16 -44.23 -21.71
C PRO A 249 -10.26 -43.81 -20.24
N ARG A 250 -11.10 -42.81 -19.95
CA ARG A 250 -11.32 -42.34 -18.57
C ARG A 250 -11.91 -43.45 -17.70
N LEU A 251 -11.47 -43.49 -16.45
CA LEU A 251 -12.18 -44.23 -15.41
C LEU A 251 -13.58 -43.64 -15.19
N GLU A 252 -14.50 -44.50 -14.76
CA GLU A 252 -15.91 -44.18 -14.53
C GLU A 252 -16.39 -44.84 -13.23
N GLY A 253 -17.52 -44.36 -12.69
CA GLY A 253 -18.13 -44.92 -11.48
C GLY A 253 -17.22 -44.86 -10.23
N GLU A 254 -17.28 -45.90 -9.40
CA GLU A 254 -16.56 -45.93 -8.13
C GLU A 254 -15.04 -45.97 -8.31
N GLU A 255 -14.52 -46.58 -9.38
CA GLU A 255 -13.07 -46.60 -9.64
C GLU A 255 -12.50 -45.19 -9.82
N TYR A 256 -13.26 -44.27 -10.42
CA TYR A 256 -12.88 -42.86 -10.50
C TYR A 256 -12.92 -42.19 -9.12
N LEU A 257 -13.99 -42.43 -8.35
CA LEU A 257 -14.20 -41.79 -7.05
C LEU A 257 -13.17 -42.23 -6.01
N GLU A 258 -12.78 -43.51 -6.00
CA GLU A 258 -11.73 -44.04 -5.14
C GLU A 258 -10.37 -43.34 -5.36
N ILE A 259 -10.06 -42.97 -6.61
CA ILE A 259 -8.85 -42.21 -6.95
C ILE A 259 -8.91 -40.78 -6.40
N VAL A 260 -10.07 -40.12 -6.51
CA VAL A 260 -10.24 -38.76 -5.96
C VAL A 260 -10.24 -38.79 -4.44
N ASP A 261 -10.89 -39.78 -3.82
CA ASP A 261 -10.91 -39.99 -2.37
C ASP A 261 -9.49 -40.14 -1.81
N GLU A 262 -8.68 -41.02 -2.40
CA GLU A 262 -7.30 -41.25 -1.97
C GLU A 262 -6.46 -39.97 -2.06
N PHE A 263 -6.60 -39.21 -3.15
CA PHE A 263 -5.93 -37.92 -3.29
C PHE A 263 -6.36 -36.92 -2.21
N MET A 264 -7.66 -36.77 -1.97
CA MET A 264 -8.19 -35.83 -0.98
C MET A 264 -7.68 -36.18 0.43
N GLU A 265 -7.68 -37.47 0.78
CA GLU A 265 -7.11 -37.95 2.04
C GLU A 265 -5.61 -37.68 2.14
N ALA A 266 -4.85 -37.90 1.07
CA ALA A 266 -3.41 -37.61 1.02
C ALA A 266 -3.09 -36.13 1.17
N ALA A 267 -3.82 -35.27 0.45
CA ALA A 267 -3.65 -33.82 0.50
C ALA A 267 -3.92 -33.27 1.90
N PHE A 268 -5.06 -33.65 2.51
CA PHE A 268 -5.43 -33.16 3.84
C PHE A 268 -4.67 -33.84 4.98
N THR A 269 -4.13 -35.04 4.79
CA THR A 269 -3.21 -35.64 5.77
C THR A 269 -1.90 -34.86 5.81
N ARG A 270 -1.33 -34.49 4.66
CA ARG A 270 -0.08 -33.73 4.60
C ARG A 270 -0.29 -32.26 4.97
N TRP A 271 -1.37 -31.64 4.50
CA TRP A 271 -1.68 -30.22 4.67
C TRP A 271 -3.13 -30.00 5.14
N PRO A 272 -3.44 -30.21 6.44
CA PRO A 272 -4.80 -30.15 6.96
C PRO A 272 -5.51 -28.79 6.82
N LYS A 273 -4.74 -27.71 6.62
CA LYS A 273 -5.25 -26.33 6.48
C LYS A 273 -5.21 -25.81 5.04
N ALA A 274 -4.81 -26.63 4.07
CA ALA A 274 -4.82 -26.23 2.67
C ALA A 274 -6.27 -26.04 2.18
N VAL A 275 -6.48 -25.03 1.35
CA VAL A 275 -7.74 -24.89 0.60
C VAL A 275 -7.57 -25.60 -0.73
N VAL A 276 -8.49 -26.50 -1.07
CA VAL A 276 -8.47 -27.25 -2.34
C VAL A 276 -9.55 -26.71 -3.28
N GLN A 277 -9.12 -26.18 -4.42
CA GLN A 277 -10.01 -25.72 -5.48
C GLN A 277 -10.10 -26.75 -6.60
N PHE A 278 -11.30 -27.23 -6.89
CA PHE A 278 -11.59 -28.09 -8.03
C PHE A 278 -11.87 -27.26 -9.28
N GLU A 279 -11.33 -27.69 -10.40
CA GLU A 279 -11.33 -26.94 -11.65
C GLU A 279 -11.48 -27.82 -12.90
N ASP A 280 -12.31 -27.39 -13.83
CA ASP A 280 -12.52 -27.95 -15.17
C ASP A 280 -12.88 -29.46 -15.19
N PHE A 281 -13.68 -29.89 -14.22
CA PHE A 281 -14.27 -31.23 -14.16
C PHE A 281 -15.56 -31.31 -15.00
N GLN A 282 -15.81 -32.48 -15.59
CA GLN A 282 -17.13 -32.79 -16.19
C GLN A 282 -18.25 -32.57 -15.17
N ALA A 283 -19.40 -32.08 -15.65
CA ALA A 283 -20.52 -31.65 -14.80
C ALA A 283 -20.93 -32.70 -13.76
N LYS A 284 -21.05 -33.97 -14.16
CA LYS A 284 -21.39 -35.08 -13.25
C LYS A 284 -20.41 -35.17 -12.08
N TRP A 285 -19.11 -35.09 -12.35
CA TRP A 285 -18.06 -35.21 -11.33
C TRP A 285 -17.92 -33.95 -10.51
N ALA A 286 -18.08 -32.77 -11.12
CA ALA A 286 -18.03 -31.50 -10.41
C ALA A 286 -19.09 -31.44 -9.30
N PHE A 287 -20.32 -31.89 -9.56
CA PHE A 287 -21.37 -31.96 -8.55
C PHE A 287 -21.17 -33.08 -7.54
N GLU A 288 -20.90 -34.30 -8.01
CA GLU A 288 -20.70 -35.46 -7.14
C GLU A 288 -19.57 -35.22 -6.13
N THR A 289 -18.41 -34.74 -6.60
CA THR A 289 -17.25 -34.47 -5.74
C THR A 289 -17.52 -33.29 -4.79
N LEU A 290 -18.18 -32.24 -5.26
CA LEU A 290 -18.54 -31.11 -4.41
C LEU A 290 -19.46 -31.55 -3.26
N ASP A 291 -20.50 -32.34 -3.53
CA ASP A 291 -21.41 -32.84 -2.50
C ASP A 291 -20.73 -33.85 -1.56
N ARG A 292 -19.83 -34.70 -2.07
CA ARG A 292 -19.05 -35.68 -1.30
C ARG A 292 -18.07 -35.03 -0.31
N TYR A 293 -17.42 -33.93 -0.69
CA TYR A 293 -16.26 -33.40 0.05
C TYR A 293 -16.50 -32.07 0.79
N ARG A 294 -17.39 -31.18 0.32
CA ARG A 294 -17.50 -29.81 0.85
C ARG A 294 -17.86 -29.69 2.34
N LYS A 295 -18.43 -30.75 2.92
CA LYS A 295 -18.77 -30.83 4.36
C LYS A 295 -17.66 -31.40 5.22
N LYS A 296 -16.64 -32.02 4.59
CA LYS A 296 -15.53 -32.72 5.25
C LYS A 296 -14.21 -31.98 5.11
N PHE A 297 -14.00 -31.34 3.96
CA PHE A 297 -12.74 -30.75 3.56
C PHE A 297 -12.90 -29.27 3.20
N CYS A 298 -11.81 -28.52 3.38
CA CYS A 298 -11.76 -27.10 3.02
C CYS A 298 -11.61 -26.96 1.51
N MET A 299 -12.72 -27.11 0.79
CA MET A 299 -12.71 -27.13 -0.66
C MET A 299 -13.88 -26.34 -1.27
N PHE A 300 -13.67 -25.85 -2.49
CA PHE A 300 -14.72 -25.31 -3.34
C PHE A 300 -14.45 -25.65 -4.82
N ASN A 301 -15.47 -25.59 -5.67
CA ASN A 301 -15.35 -25.79 -7.11
C ASN A 301 -15.58 -24.46 -7.83
N ASP A 302 -14.62 -23.96 -8.59
CA ASP A 302 -14.74 -22.62 -9.19
C ASP A 302 -15.75 -22.58 -10.34
N ASP A 303 -15.89 -23.65 -11.12
CA ASP A 303 -16.84 -23.71 -12.24
C ASP A 303 -18.29 -23.67 -11.77
N VAL A 304 -18.56 -24.26 -10.61
CA VAL A 304 -19.89 -24.29 -9.99
C VAL A 304 -20.09 -23.07 -9.10
N GLN A 305 -19.22 -22.85 -8.12
CA GLN A 305 -19.42 -21.85 -7.07
C GLN A 305 -18.81 -20.49 -7.43
N GLY A 306 -17.65 -20.45 -8.07
CA GLY A 306 -17.01 -19.22 -8.53
C GLY A 306 -17.77 -18.54 -9.66
N THR A 307 -18.15 -19.31 -10.69
CA THR A 307 -18.99 -18.84 -11.80
C THR A 307 -20.34 -18.35 -11.29
N ALA A 308 -20.95 -19.08 -10.35
CA ALA A 308 -22.19 -18.66 -9.73
C ALA A 308 -22.05 -17.36 -8.95
N GLY A 309 -20.96 -17.19 -8.20
CA GLY A 309 -20.68 -15.95 -7.48
C GLY A 309 -20.51 -14.76 -8.41
N VAL A 310 -19.76 -14.91 -9.51
CA VAL A 310 -19.50 -13.76 -10.41
C VAL A 310 -20.75 -13.40 -11.19
N ALA A 311 -21.50 -14.41 -11.66
CA ALA A 311 -22.79 -14.19 -12.29
C ALA A 311 -23.76 -13.47 -11.33
N LEU A 312 -23.85 -13.93 -10.08
CA LEU A 312 -24.68 -13.28 -9.07
C LEU A 312 -24.23 -11.83 -8.82
N ALA A 313 -22.93 -11.55 -8.75
CA ALA A 313 -22.44 -10.18 -8.63
C ALA A 313 -22.91 -9.29 -9.80
N GLY A 314 -22.87 -9.82 -11.02
CA GLY A 314 -23.44 -9.17 -12.20
C GLY A 314 -24.95 -8.96 -12.10
N LEU A 315 -25.71 -9.97 -11.69
CA LEU A 315 -27.17 -9.89 -11.51
C LEU A 315 -27.57 -8.83 -10.46
N LEU A 316 -26.86 -8.78 -9.34
CA LEU A 316 -27.03 -7.75 -8.31
C LEU A 316 -26.67 -6.35 -8.86
N GLY A 317 -25.60 -6.26 -9.64
CA GLY A 317 -25.24 -5.04 -10.38
C GLY A 317 -26.33 -4.61 -11.36
N THR A 318 -26.99 -5.53 -12.06
CA THR A 318 -28.12 -5.23 -12.94
C THR A 318 -29.28 -4.58 -12.21
N VAL A 319 -29.64 -5.06 -11.00
CA VAL A 319 -30.70 -4.43 -10.20
C VAL A 319 -30.36 -2.97 -9.90
N ARG A 320 -29.12 -2.69 -9.53
CA ARG A 320 -28.63 -1.32 -9.31
C ARG A 320 -28.62 -0.50 -10.61
N ALA A 321 -28.28 -1.09 -11.75
CA ALA A 321 -28.29 -0.44 -13.05
C ALA A 321 -29.69 -0.03 -13.51
N GLN A 322 -30.72 -0.74 -13.02
CA GLN A 322 -32.14 -0.39 -13.19
C GLN A 322 -32.60 0.74 -12.25
N GLY A 323 -31.69 1.30 -11.43
CA GLY A 323 -32.00 2.35 -10.44
C GLY A 323 -32.71 1.82 -9.20
N ARG A 324 -32.60 0.52 -8.91
CA ARG A 324 -33.29 -0.14 -7.80
C ARG A 324 -32.31 -0.58 -6.69
N PRO A 325 -32.76 -0.65 -5.43
CA PRO A 325 -31.93 -1.19 -4.35
C PRO A 325 -31.72 -2.70 -4.51
N LEU A 326 -30.60 -3.22 -3.99
CA LEU A 326 -30.26 -4.66 -4.08
C LEU A 326 -31.36 -5.59 -3.52
N SER A 327 -32.13 -5.13 -2.53
CA SER A 327 -33.27 -5.87 -1.98
C SER A 327 -34.36 -6.17 -3.02
N ASP A 328 -34.39 -5.43 -4.14
CA ASP A 328 -35.32 -5.68 -5.25
C ASP A 328 -34.90 -6.88 -6.13
N PHE A 329 -33.75 -7.50 -5.86
CA PHE A 329 -33.31 -8.69 -6.58
C PHE A 329 -34.35 -9.83 -6.52
N VAL A 330 -35.11 -9.92 -5.44
CA VAL A 330 -36.19 -10.91 -5.24
C VAL A 330 -37.32 -10.81 -6.29
N ASN A 331 -37.46 -9.65 -6.94
CA ASN A 331 -38.48 -9.36 -7.95
C ASN A 331 -37.97 -9.58 -9.39
N GLN A 332 -36.72 -10.02 -9.58
CA GLN A 332 -36.15 -10.20 -10.91
C GLN A 332 -36.71 -11.46 -11.59
N LYS A 333 -37.24 -11.30 -12.82
CA LYS A 333 -37.60 -12.41 -13.71
C LYS A 333 -36.37 -12.80 -14.53
N ILE A 334 -35.85 -14.00 -14.32
CA ILE A 334 -34.59 -14.44 -14.92
C ILE A 334 -34.83 -15.69 -15.78
N VAL A 335 -34.49 -15.60 -17.07
CA VAL A 335 -34.48 -16.74 -18.00
C VAL A 335 -33.05 -17.23 -18.14
N VAL A 336 -32.81 -18.51 -17.85
CA VAL A 336 -31.51 -19.16 -17.92
C VAL A 336 -31.51 -20.17 -19.04
N VAL A 337 -30.61 -20.00 -20.01
CA VAL A 337 -30.46 -20.88 -21.17
C VAL A 337 -29.20 -21.72 -20.99
N GLY A 338 -29.39 -23.00 -20.69
CA GLY A 338 -28.35 -23.96 -20.36
C GLY A 338 -28.55 -24.55 -18.97
N ALA A 339 -28.83 -25.85 -18.90
CA ALA A 339 -29.02 -26.62 -17.66
C ALA A 339 -27.80 -27.49 -17.30
N GLY A 340 -26.59 -27.09 -17.73
CA GLY A 340 -25.33 -27.74 -17.36
C GLY A 340 -24.82 -27.30 -15.98
N SER A 341 -23.57 -27.65 -15.63
CA SER A 341 -23.06 -27.35 -14.28
C SER A 341 -23.00 -25.87 -13.93
N ALA A 342 -22.56 -25.02 -14.87
CA ALA A 342 -22.56 -23.58 -14.69
C ALA A 342 -23.99 -23.02 -14.61
N GLY A 343 -24.87 -23.45 -15.51
CA GLY A 343 -26.29 -23.08 -15.54
C GLY A 343 -27.01 -23.36 -14.23
N LEU A 344 -26.92 -24.59 -13.74
CA LEU A 344 -27.50 -25.03 -12.48
C LEU A 344 -26.82 -24.38 -11.27
N GLY A 345 -25.49 -24.25 -11.27
CA GLY A 345 -24.74 -23.59 -10.20
C GLY A 345 -25.15 -22.14 -10.02
N VAL A 346 -25.22 -21.37 -11.11
CA VAL A 346 -25.65 -19.97 -11.12
C VAL A 346 -27.12 -19.86 -10.69
N THR A 347 -28.02 -20.68 -11.26
CA THR A 347 -29.45 -20.65 -10.93
C THR A 347 -29.68 -20.97 -9.45
N LYS A 348 -29.05 -22.04 -8.93
CA LYS A 348 -29.16 -22.43 -7.52
C LYS A 348 -28.67 -21.32 -6.59
N THR A 349 -27.53 -20.71 -6.90
CA THR A 349 -26.94 -19.63 -6.08
C THR A 349 -27.79 -18.37 -6.11
N ALA A 350 -28.34 -18.00 -7.26
CA ALA A 350 -29.26 -16.88 -7.39
C ALA A 350 -30.57 -17.12 -6.61
N VAL A 351 -31.14 -18.33 -6.70
CA VAL A 351 -32.32 -18.72 -5.91
C VAL A 351 -32.01 -18.73 -4.40
N GLN A 352 -30.85 -19.22 -3.98
CA GLN A 352 -30.42 -19.15 -2.57
C GLN A 352 -30.29 -17.70 -2.08
N ALA A 353 -29.75 -16.80 -2.90
CA ALA A 353 -29.69 -15.39 -2.58
C ALA A 353 -31.09 -14.78 -2.43
N VAL A 354 -32.03 -15.09 -3.33
CA VAL A 354 -33.43 -14.66 -3.23
C VAL A 354 -34.10 -15.21 -1.96
N ALA A 355 -33.96 -16.52 -1.70
CA ALA A 355 -34.52 -17.16 -0.52
C ALA A 355 -34.03 -16.51 0.77
N ARG A 356 -32.72 -16.22 0.86
CA ARG A 356 -32.11 -15.54 2.00
C ARG A 356 -32.57 -14.10 2.15
N MET A 357 -32.63 -13.33 1.05
CA MET A 357 -33.02 -11.92 1.06
C MET A 357 -34.51 -11.72 1.42
N ALA A 358 -35.38 -12.59 0.92
CA ALA A 358 -36.82 -12.54 1.19
C ALA A 358 -37.24 -13.30 2.47
N GLY A 359 -36.37 -14.16 3.03
CA GLY A 359 -36.70 -15.02 4.16
C GLY A 359 -37.73 -16.09 3.82
N ILE A 360 -37.74 -16.58 2.58
CA ILE A 360 -38.69 -17.57 2.05
C ILE A 360 -38.02 -18.92 1.79
N SER A 361 -38.82 -19.95 1.52
CA SER A 361 -38.27 -21.27 1.18
C SER A 361 -37.58 -21.28 -0.18
N PHE A 362 -36.65 -22.22 -0.39
CA PHE A 362 -35.99 -22.39 -1.69
C PHE A 362 -37.01 -22.64 -2.81
N ALA A 363 -38.06 -23.43 -2.54
CA ALA A 363 -39.11 -23.75 -3.52
C ALA A 363 -39.94 -22.52 -3.92
N GLU A 364 -40.20 -21.58 -3.00
CA GLU A 364 -40.89 -20.33 -3.34
C GLU A 364 -39.97 -19.38 -4.13
N ALA A 365 -38.68 -19.37 -3.82
CA ALA A 365 -37.70 -18.51 -4.50
C ALA A 365 -37.45 -18.91 -5.97
N THR A 366 -37.78 -20.14 -6.39
CA THR A 366 -37.62 -20.57 -7.80
C THR A 366 -38.68 -19.98 -8.73
N LYS A 367 -39.76 -19.39 -8.21
CA LYS A 367 -40.92 -18.91 -9.00
C LYS A 367 -40.53 -18.03 -10.18
N ASN A 368 -39.57 -17.11 -10.01
CA ASN A 368 -39.17 -16.15 -11.03
C ASN A 368 -37.99 -16.61 -11.94
N PHE A 369 -37.54 -17.85 -11.80
CA PHE A 369 -36.42 -18.42 -12.57
C PHE A 369 -36.90 -19.44 -13.58
N TYR A 370 -36.61 -19.24 -14.87
CA TYR A 370 -37.07 -20.11 -15.96
C TYR A 370 -35.86 -20.77 -16.61
N LEU A 371 -35.74 -22.09 -16.49
CA LEU A 371 -34.60 -22.85 -16.99
C LEU A 371 -34.93 -23.54 -18.31
N ILE A 372 -34.12 -23.26 -19.33
CA ILE A 372 -34.24 -23.82 -20.67
C ILE A 372 -33.04 -24.73 -20.94
N ASP A 373 -33.29 -25.98 -21.31
CA ASP A 373 -32.25 -26.92 -21.73
C ASP A 373 -32.25 -27.08 -23.27
N LYS A 374 -31.52 -28.09 -23.76
CA LYS A 374 -31.40 -28.40 -25.20
C LYS A 374 -32.75 -28.71 -25.88
N ASP A 375 -33.75 -29.14 -25.12
CA ASP A 375 -35.06 -29.55 -25.58
C ASP A 375 -36.14 -28.52 -25.19
N GLY A 376 -35.75 -27.29 -24.80
CA GLY A 376 -36.63 -26.15 -24.51
C GLY A 376 -36.88 -25.90 -23.00
N LEU A 377 -37.90 -25.10 -22.68
CA LEU A 377 -38.28 -24.83 -21.28
C LEU A 377 -38.60 -26.14 -20.55
N VAL A 378 -38.06 -26.28 -19.35
CA VAL A 378 -38.28 -27.45 -18.50
C VAL A 378 -39.55 -27.28 -17.63
N THR A 379 -40.48 -28.23 -17.74
CA THR A 379 -41.70 -28.27 -16.90
C THR A 379 -41.82 -29.60 -16.14
N THR A 380 -42.81 -29.70 -15.26
CA THR A 380 -43.09 -30.92 -14.50
C THR A 380 -43.55 -32.10 -15.37
N GLU A 381 -43.88 -31.88 -16.65
CA GLU A 381 -44.24 -32.95 -17.61
C GLU A 381 -43.03 -33.65 -18.23
N ARG A 382 -41.82 -33.08 -18.12
CA ARG A 382 -40.60 -33.64 -18.70
C ARG A 382 -40.30 -35.04 -18.14
N SER A 383 -40.25 -36.03 -19.02
CA SER A 383 -39.83 -37.38 -18.66
C SER A 383 -38.33 -37.44 -18.35
N LYS A 384 -37.94 -38.15 -17.28
CA LYS A 384 -36.53 -38.40 -16.90
C LYS A 384 -35.71 -37.12 -16.65
N LEU A 385 -36.23 -36.24 -15.80
CA LEU A 385 -35.49 -35.07 -15.33
C LEU A 385 -34.29 -35.47 -14.46
N ASP A 386 -33.18 -34.77 -14.65
CA ASP A 386 -32.08 -34.79 -13.71
C ASP A 386 -32.60 -34.26 -12.35
N PRO A 387 -32.35 -34.97 -11.22
CA PRO A 387 -32.75 -34.52 -9.89
C PRO A 387 -32.34 -33.08 -9.56
N ALA A 388 -31.22 -32.59 -10.10
CA ALA A 388 -30.76 -31.22 -9.90
C ALA A 388 -31.60 -30.17 -10.65
N VAL A 389 -32.30 -30.57 -11.71
CA VAL A 389 -33.17 -29.71 -12.54
C VAL A 389 -34.59 -29.64 -11.97
N VAL A 390 -35.07 -30.72 -11.33
CA VAL A 390 -36.43 -30.85 -10.79
C VAL A 390 -36.92 -29.62 -10.00
N PRO A 391 -36.12 -28.99 -9.11
CA PRO A 391 -36.58 -27.82 -8.35
C PRO A 391 -36.93 -26.59 -9.20
N PHE A 392 -36.46 -26.53 -10.45
CA PHE A 392 -36.66 -25.41 -11.37
C PHE A 392 -37.72 -25.68 -12.45
N ALA A 393 -38.31 -26.88 -12.47
CA ALA A 393 -39.34 -27.26 -13.42
C ALA A 393 -40.61 -26.41 -13.22
N LYS A 394 -41.10 -25.80 -14.30
CA LYS A 394 -42.31 -24.95 -14.28
C LYS A 394 -43.59 -25.74 -14.37
N ASN A 395 -44.70 -25.09 -13.99
CA ASN A 395 -46.02 -25.62 -14.25
C ASN A 395 -46.32 -25.51 -15.76
N PRO A 396 -46.67 -26.62 -16.45
CA PRO A 396 -46.98 -26.60 -17.88
C PRO A 396 -48.17 -25.67 -18.24
N ALA A 397 -49.03 -25.34 -17.28
CA ALA A 397 -50.13 -24.39 -17.46
C ALA A 397 -49.66 -22.93 -17.60
N GLU A 398 -48.46 -22.59 -17.09
CA GLU A 398 -47.88 -21.26 -17.25
C GLU A 398 -47.25 -21.11 -18.64
N ILE A 399 -46.40 -22.08 -19.01
CA ILE A 399 -45.75 -22.18 -20.31
C ILE A 399 -45.57 -23.67 -20.62
N ARG A 400 -45.90 -24.08 -21.85
CA ARG A 400 -45.82 -25.48 -22.30
C ARG A 400 -44.41 -26.06 -22.22
N GLU A 401 -44.33 -27.38 -22.02
CA GLU A 401 -43.09 -28.14 -22.12
C GLU A 401 -42.38 -27.92 -23.46
N GLY A 402 -41.07 -27.74 -23.41
CA GLY A 402 -40.24 -27.57 -24.61
C GLY A 402 -40.52 -26.28 -25.38
N ALA A 403 -41.06 -25.25 -24.74
CA ALA A 403 -41.18 -23.92 -25.33
C ALA A 403 -39.80 -23.38 -25.76
N SER A 404 -39.76 -22.69 -26.90
CA SER A 404 -38.52 -22.14 -27.44
C SER A 404 -38.04 -20.91 -26.65
N ILE A 405 -36.76 -20.53 -26.80
CA ILE A 405 -36.21 -19.33 -26.13
C ILE A 405 -37.04 -18.09 -26.45
N VAL A 406 -37.39 -17.88 -27.72
CA VAL A 406 -38.19 -16.73 -28.16
C VAL A 406 -39.58 -16.74 -27.52
N GLU A 407 -40.23 -17.90 -27.46
CA GLU A 407 -41.56 -18.05 -26.86
C GLU A 407 -41.54 -17.75 -25.36
N VAL A 408 -40.54 -18.26 -24.64
CA VAL A 408 -40.35 -17.97 -23.21
C VAL A 408 -40.07 -16.49 -22.98
N VAL A 409 -39.16 -15.88 -23.75
CA VAL A 409 -38.84 -14.45 -23.60
C VAL A 409 -40.06 -13.57 -23.85
N LYS A 410 -40.85 -13.85 -24.90
CA LYS A 410 -42.08 -13.09 -25.19
C LYS A 410 -43.16 -13.27 -24.11
N THR A 411 -43.29 -14.47 -23.55
CA THR A 411 -44.32 -14.78 -22.55
C THR A 411 -43.95 -14.23 -21.18
N VAL A 412 -42.70 -14.45 -20.74
CA VAL A 412 -42.21 -14.06 -19.40
C VAL A 412 -41.90 -12.56 -19.32
N ARG A 413 -41.46 -11.96 -20.45
CA ARG A 413 -40.93 -10.59 -20.54
C ARG A 413 -39.81 -10.35 -19.51
N PRO A 414 -38.74 -11.17 -19.53
CA PRO A 414 -37.77 -11.27 -18.44
C PRO A 414 -36.94 -10.00 -18.29
N HIS A 415 -36.48 -9.73 -17.07
CA HIS A 415 -35.55 -8.63 -16.80
C HIS A 415 -34.11 -9.01 -17.15
N VAL A 416 -33.80 -10.31 -17.07
CA VAL A 416 -32.49 -10.86 -17.39
C VAL A 416 -32.61 -12.10 -18.28
N LEU A 417 -31.83 -12.13 -19.35
CA LEU A 417 -31.57 -13.30 -20.17
C LEU A 417 -30.12 -13.75 -19.97
N LEU A 418 -29.94 -14.94 -19.40
CA LEU A 418 -28.64 -15.49 -19.00
C LEU A 418 -28.30 -16.74 -19.83
N GLY A 419 -27.23 -16.67 -20.61
CA GLY A 419 -26.72 -17.74 -21.47
C GLY A 419 -25.55 -18.48 -20.84
N LEU A 420 -25.73 -19.78 -20.62
CA LEU A 420 -24.77 -20.73 -20.04
C LEU A 420 -24.83 -22.07 -20.82
N SER A 421 -25.05 -21.98 -22.12
CA SER A 421 -25.39 -23.12 -23.00
C SER A 421 -24.17 -23.81 -23.63
N GLY A 422 -23.08 -23.06 -23.81
CA GLY A 422 -21.94 -23.46 -24.64
C GLY A 422 -22.17 -23.39 -26.14
N VAL A 423 -23.33 -22.86 -26.60
CA VAL A 423 -23.73 -22.85 -28.01
C VAL A 423 -23.69 -21.41 -28.55
N GLY A 424 -22.73 -21.16 -29.45
CA GLY A 424 -22.54 -19.86 -30.07
C GLY A 424 -23.74 -19.42 -30.93
N GLY A 425 -24.13 -18.15 -30.80
CA GLY A 425 -25.16 -17.54 -31.64
C GLY A 425 -26.62 -17.94 -31.33
N ILE A 426 -26.87 -18.67 -30.24
CA ILE A 426 -28.22 -19.09 -29.86
C ILE A 426 -29.14 -17.91 -29.46
N PHE A 427 -28.57 -16.79 -28.99
CA PHE A 427 -29.29 -15.52 -28.82
C PHE A 427 -29.28 -14.78 -30.16
N ASN A 428 -30.00 -15.34 -31.13
CA ASN A 428 -30.12 -14.79 -32.47
C ASN A 428 -30.95 -13.50 -32.50
N GLU A 429 -31.07 -12.89 -33.69
CA GLU A 429 -31.81 -11.63 -33.88
C GLU A 429 -33.25 -11.69 -33.36
N GLU A 430 -33.95 -12.82 -33.52
CA GLU A 430 -35.34 -12.96 -33.05
C GLU A 430 -35.43 -12.94 -31.52
N VAL A 431 -34.52 -13.64 -30.84
CA VAL A 431 -34.42 -13.64 -29.36
C VAL A 431 -34.07 -12.24 -28.86
N LEU A 432 -33.08 -11.58 -29.46
CA LEU A 432 -32.64 -10.25 -29.05
C LEU A 432 -33.73 -9.19 -29.30
N LYS A 433 -34.47 -9.28 -30.40
CA LYS A 433 -35.64 -8.41 -30.64
C LYS A 433 -36.74 -8.66 -29.61
N ALA A 434 -36.99 -9.92 -29.23
CA ALA A 434 -37.97 -10.24 -28.19
C ALA A 434 -37.59 -9.62 -26.83
N MET A 435 -36.30 -9.49 -26.51
CA MET A 435 -35.85 -8.81 -25.29
C MET A 435 -36.20 -7.32 -25.22
N ARG A 436 -36.51 -6.66 -26.35
CA ARG A 436 -37.03 -5.27 -26.35
C ARG A 436 -38.37 -5.15 -25.64
N GLU A 437 -39.11 -6.25 -25.57
CA GLU A 437 -40.41 -6.33 -24.89
C GLU A 437 -40.26 -6.69 -23.40
N SER A 438 -39.06 -6.57 -22.82
CA SER A 438 -38.86 -6.77 -21.38
C SER A 438 -39.73 -5.82 -20.54
N ASP A 439 -40.15 -6.28 -19.35
CA ASP A 439 -40.78 -5.42 -18.34
C ASP A 439 -39.77 -4.53 -17.60
N SER A 440 -38.47 -4.76 -17.79
CA SER A 440 -37.41 -3.92 -17.22
C SER A 440 -37.12 -2.71 -18.09
N CYS A 441 -36.95 -1.54 -17.46
CA CYS A 441 -36.50 -0.33 -18.16
C CYS A 441 -35.08 -0.45 -18.72
N LYS A 442 -34.27 -1.37 -18.17
CA LYS A 442 -32.89 -1.64 -18.58
C LYS A 442 -32.62 -3.14 -18.46
N PRO A 443 -33.08 -3.96 -19.42
CA PRO A 443 -32.90 -5.40 -19.37
C PRO A 443 -31.43 -5.78 -19.49
N ALA A 444 -31.07 -6.92 -18.92
CA ALA A 444 -29.71 -7.44 -19.00
C ALA A 444 -29.62 -8.71 -19.85
N ILE A 445 -28.56 -8.80 -20.64
CA ILE A 445 -28.22 -9.96 -21.46
C ILE A 445 -26.81 -10.39 -21.08
N PHE A 446 -26.68 -11.60 -20.57
CA PHE A 446 -25.41 -12.20 -20.16
C PHE A 446 -25.08 -13.38 -21.09
N ALA A 447 -24.10 -13.23 -21.99
CA ALA A 447 -23.59 -14.29 -22.87
C ALA A 447 -22.32 -14.93 -22.26
N MET A 448 -22.49 -15.82 -21.28
CA MET A 448 -21.39 -16.26 -20.41
C MET A 448 -20.58 -17.45 -20.95
N SER A 449 -20.97 -18.03 -22.07
CA SER A 449 -20.24 -19.17 -22.63
C SER A 449 -18.86 -18.78 -23.18
N ASN A 450 -17.89 -19.66 -22.96
CA ASN A 450 -16.49 -19.50 -23.35
C ASN A 450 -16.04 -20.62 -24.29
N PRO A 451 -15.07 -20.38 -25.20
CA PRO A 451 -14.47 -19.08 -25.57
C PRO A 451 -15.43 -18.21 -26.42
N THR A 452 -14.96 -17.07 -26.94
CA THR A 452 -15.76 -16.08 -27.70
C THR A 452 -16.65 -16.68 -28.79
N LEU A 453 -16.20 -17.71 -29.50
CA LEU A 453 -16.99 -18.39 -30.54
C LEU A 453 -18.22 -19.15 -30.01
N ASN A 454 -18.22 -19.49 -28.72
CA ASN A 454 -19.32 -20.17 -28.06
C ASN A 454 -20.24 -19.21 -27.31
N ALA A 455 -19.95 -17.90 -27.31
CA ALA A 455 -20.80 -16.91 -26.69
C ALA A 455 -22.18 -16.88 -27.37
N GLU A 456 -23.25 -16.82 -26.57
CA GLU A 456 -24.63 -16.92 -27.05
C GLU A 456 -24.98 -15.82 -28.06
N CYS A 457 -24.38 -14.64 -27.93
CA CYS A 457 -24.37 -13.57 -28.93
C CYS A 457 -23.11 -12.70 -28.77
N THR A 458 -22.85 -11.84 -29.76
CA THR A 458 -21.83 -10.80 -29.65
C THR A 458 -22.40 -9.56 -28.95
N ALA A 459 -21.53 -8.75 -28.35
CA ALA A 459 -21.92 -7.46 -27.79
C ALA A 459 -22.57 -6.55 -28.84
N ALA A 460 -22.02 -6.53 -30.06
CA ALA A 460 -22.54 -5.73 -31.17
C ALA A 460 -23.97 -6.14 -31.55
N ASP A 461 -24.24 -7.43 -31.67
CA ASP A 461 -25.58 -7.93 -31.99
C ASP A 461 -26.56 -7.62 -30.86
N ALA A 462 -26.15 -7.76 -29.60
CA ALA A 462 -26.99 -7.45 -28.45
C ALA A 462 -27.43 -5.98 -28.46
N PHE A 463 -26.48 -5.02 -28.54
CA PHE A 463 -26.83 -3.60 -28.58
C PHE A 463 -27.64 -3.21 -29.83
N LYS A 464 -27.34 -3.81 -30.99
CA LYS A 464 -28.06 -3.55 -32.24
C LYS A 464 -29.50 -4.06 -32.19
N HIS A 465 -29.72 -5.29 -31.74
CA HIS A 465 -31.00 -5.97 -31.85
C HIS A 465 -31.84 -5.90 -30.58
N ALA A 466 -31.27 -5.83 -29.38
CA ALA A 466 -32.01 -5.65 -28.12
C ALA A 466 -32.14 -4.16 -27.69
N GLY A 467 -31.35 -3.26 -28.29
CA GLY A 467 -31.44 -1.82 -28.10
C GLY A 467 -30.27 -1.21 -27.32
N GLU A 468 -30.20 0.12 -27.31
CA GLU A 468 -29.09 0.87 -26.72
C GLU A 468 -29.13 0.89 -25.18
N ASN A 469 -30.32 0.81 -24.58
CA ASN A 469 -30.50 0.88 -23.12
C ASN A 469 -30.60 -0.51 -22.48
N ILE A 470 -29.54 -1.30 -22.66
CA ILE A 470 -29.39 -2.63 -22.03
C ILE A 470 -28.15 -2.69 -21.15
N VAL A 471 -28.06 -3.71 -20.32
CA VAL A 471 -26.80 -4.12 -19.69
C VAL A 471 -26.30 -5.37 -20.39
N PHE A 472 -25.07 -5.34 -20.90
CA PHE A 472 -24.46 -6.50 -21.54
C PHE A 472 -23.32 -7.07 -20.69
N GLY A 473 -23.37 -8.37 -20.44
CA GLY A 473 -22.33 -9.14 -19.77
C GLY A 473 -21.87 -10.31 -20.63
N SER A 474 -20.61 -10.73 -20.50
CA SER A 474 -20.05 -11.87 -21.23
C SER A 474 -19.00 -12.60 -20.42
N GLY A 475 -18.78 -13.89 -20.70
CA GLY A 475 -17.69 -14.66 -20.09
C GLY A 475 -16.34 -14.37 -20.76
N SER A 476 -16.37 -14.23 -22.08
CA SER A 476 -15.21 -13.95 -22.92
C SER A 476 -15.02 -12.45 -23.15
N PRO A 477 -13.79 -11.98 -23.41
CA PRO A 477 -13.54 -10.56 -23.65
C PRO A 477 -14.17 -10.12 -25.00
N PHE A 478 -14.89 -9.00 -24.97
CA PHE A 478 -15.32 -8.24 -26.14
C PHE A 478 -14.97 -6.75 -25.96
N GLU A 479 -14.84 -6.04 -27.08
CA GLU A 479 -14.66 -4.59 -27.07
C GLU A 479 -16.00 -3.88 -26.76
N ASN A 480 -15.91 -2.68 -26.18
CA ASN A 480 -17.08 -1.82 -26.01
C ASN A 480 -17.64 -1.41 -27.38
N VAL A 481 -18.96 -1.22 -27.45
CA VAL A 481 -19.66 -0.92 -28.70
C VAL A 481 -19.97 0.56 -28.78
N GLN A 482 -19.64 1.22 -29.88
CA GLN A 482 -20.06 2.59 -30.15
C GLN A 482 -21.53 2.59 -30.60
N LEU A 483 -22.41 3.27 -29.87
CA LEU A 483 -23.85 3.32 -30.15
C LEU A 483 -24.20 4.44 -31.13
N GLU A 484 -25.36 4.34 -31.79
CA GLU A 484 -25.81 5.29 -32.81
C GLU A 484 -26.04 6.69 -32.22
N ASN A 485 -26.48 6.75 -30.95
CA ASN A 485 -26.63 7.98 -30.19
C ASN A 485 -25.30 8.67 -29.77
N GLY A 486 -24.15 8.11 -30.13
CA GLY A 486 -22.82 8.64 -29.78
C GLY A 486 -22.27 8.23 -28.40
N SER A 487 -23.06 7.52 -27.58
CA SER A 487 -22.62 6.95 -26.30
C SER A 487 -21.95 5.58 -26.49
N VAL A 488 -21.35 5.05 -25.41
CA VAL A 488 -20.63 3.78 -25.42
C VAL A 488 -21.45 2.71 -24.71
N GLY A 489 -21.75 1.64 -25.42
CA GLY A 489 -22.28 0.39 -24.87
C GLY A 489 -21.17 -0.38 -24.17
N HIS A 490 -21.14 -0.29 -22.84
CA HIS A 490 -20.11 -0.94 -22.02
C HIS A 490 -20.32 -2.46 -21.96
N VAL A 491 -19.22 -3.20 -22.20
CA VAL A 491 -19.18 -4.66 -22.09
C VAL A 491 -18.61 -5.06 -20.74
N ASN A 492 -19.33 -5.93 -20.02
CA ASN A 492 -18.94 -6.42 -18.71
C ASN A 492 -18.42 -7.85 -18.80
N GLN A 493 -17.14 -8.08 -18.47
CA GLN A 493 -16.61 -9.44 -18.42
C GLN A 493 -16.86 -10.08 -17.05
N ALA A 494 -17.80 -11.03 -16.99
CA ALA A 494 -18.12 -11.84 -15.82
C ALA A 494 -17.09 -12.96 -15.66
N ASN A 495 -15.88 -12.61 -15.25
CA ASN A 495 -14.77 -13.54 -15.10
C ASN A 495 -14.53 -13.91 -13.63
N ASN A 496 -14.44 -15.21 -13.33
CA ASN A 496 -14.23 -15.75 -11.98
C ASN A 496 -12.98 -15.21 -11.28
N MET A 497 -12.01 -14.65 -12.03
CA MET A 497 -10.80 -14.05 -11.47
C MET A 497 -11.05 -12.95 -10.42
N TYR A 498 -12.23 -12.34 -10.41
CA TYR A 498 -12.62 -11.35 -9.41
C TYR A 498 -12.99 -11.97 -8.05
N LEU A 499 -13.33 -13.27 -8.01
CA LEU A 499 -13.84 -13.93 -6.81
C LEU A 499 -12.90 -14.98 -6.24
N PHE A 500 -12.46 -15.94 -7.05
CA PHE A 500 -11.71 -17.08 -6.51
C PHE A 500 -10.47 -16.68 -5.70
N PRO A 501 -9.68 -15.66 -6.09
CA PRO A 501 -8.55 -15.25 -5.26
C PRO A 501 -8.97 -14.72 -3.89
N GLY A 502 -10.08 -13.98 -3.84
CA GLY A 502 -10.64 -13.45 -2.60
C GLY A 502 -11.27 -14.55 -1.74
N ILE A 503 -11.99 -15.50 -2.36
CA ILE A 503 -12.54 -16.67 -1.68
C ILE A 503 -11.42 -17.48 -1.03
N GLY A 504 -10.37 -17.84 -1.79
CA GLY A 504 -9.24 -18.59 -1.24
C GLY A 504 -8.49 -17.80 -0.17
N LEU A 505 -8.24 -16.49 -0.38
CA LEU A 505 -7.57 -15.65 0.62
C LEU A 505 -8.37 -15.53 1.93
N GLY A 506 -9.66 -15.24 1.85
CA GLY A 506 -10.52 -15.09 3.02
C GLY A 506 -10.70 -16.39 3.79
N THR A 507 -10.82 -17.52 3.07
CA THR A 507 -10.88 -18.87 3.64
C THR A 507 -9.57 -19.25 4.33
N LEU A 508 -8.44 -18.97 3.67
CA LEU A 508 -7.11 -19.22 4.24
C LEU A 508 -6.92 -18.41 5.52
N LEU A 509 -7.20 -17.11 5.50
CA LEU A 509 -7.00 -16.21 6.64
C LEU A 509 -7.95 -16.48 7.81
N SER A 510 -9.17 -16.98 7.55
CA SER A 510 -10.08 -17.40 8.62
C SER A 510 -9.65 -18.72 9.26
N GLY A 511 -8.83 -19.51 8.57
CA GLY A 511 -8.50 -20.88 8.98
C GLY A 511 -9.72 -21.79 8.99
N ALA A 512 -10.75 -21.48 8.22
CA ALA A 512 -11.97 -22.29 8.16
C ALA A 512 -11.68 -23.69 7.64
N ARG A 513 -12.41 -24.69 8.15
CA ARG A 513 -12.30 -26.09 7.69
C ARG A 513 -13.18 -26.41 6.48
N ILE A 514 -14.15 -25.56 6.19
CA ILE A 514 -15.11 -25.70 5.10
C ILE A 514 -15.38 -24.33 4.48
N VAL A 515 -15.79 -24.31 3.22
CA VAL A 515 -16.29 -23.10 2.55
C VAL A 515 -17.82 -23.15 2.53
N THR A 516 -18.47 -22.20 3.20
CA THR A 516 -19.94 -22.15 3.31
C THR A 516 -20.57 -21.36 2.15
N ASP A 517 -21.86 -21.59 1.91
CA ASP A 517 -22.64 -20.77 0.97
C ASP A 517 -22.71 -19.31 1.43
N GLY A 518 -22.67 -19.05 2.75
CA GLY A 518 -22.61 -17.70 3.33
C GLY A 518 -21.36 -16.94 2.92
N MET A 519 -20.19 -17.60 2.94
CA MET A 519 -18.93 -17.04 2.47
C MET A 519 -18.96 -16.69 0.97
N LEU A 520 -19.50 -17.59 0.15
CA LEU A 520 -19.59 -17.40 -1.30
C LEU A 520 -20.55 -16.25 -1.67
N LEU A 521 -21.69 -16.16 -0.97
CA LEU A 521 -22.64 -15.07 -1.17
C LEU A 521 -22.02 -13.72 -0.77
N ALA A 522 -21.33 -13.66 0.38
CA ALA A 522 -20.66 -12.45 0.82
C ALA A 522 -19.57 -11.99 -0.17
N ALA A 523 -18.89 -12.93 -0.83
CA ALA A 523 -17.94 -12.61 -1.89
C ALA A 523 -18.63 -11.93 -3.08
N ALA A 524 -19.75 -12.49 -3.55
CA ALA A 524 -20.53 -11.95 -4.66
C ALA A 524 -21.16 -10.57 -4.34
N GLU A 525 -21.75 -10.41 -3.16
CA GLU A 525 -22.33 -9.15 -2.70
C GLU A 525 -21.27 -8.05 -2.56
N CYS A 526 -20.08 -8.41 -2.06
CA CYS A 526 -18.96 -7.48 -1.96
C CYS A 526 -18.51 -7.00 -3.34
N LEU A 527 -18.37 -7.90 -4.32
CA LEU A 527 -18.00 -7.54 -5.68
C LEU A 527 -19.06 -6.64 -6.33
N ALA A 528 -20.35 -6.97 -6.18
CA ALA A 528 -21.45 -6.17 -6.69
C ALA A 528 -21.50 -4.76 -6.07
N SER A 529 -21.13 -4.64 -4.80
CA SER A 529 -21.12 -3.37 -4.05
C SER A 529 -19.87 -2.52 -4.31
N TYR A 530 -18.84 -3.08 -4.94
CA TYR A 530 -17.59 -2.38 -5.20
C TYR A 530 -17.74 -1.23 -6.20
N MET A 531 -18.65 -1.37 -7.17
CA MET A 531 -18.91 -0.36 -8.19
C MET A 531 -19.75 0.80 -7.65
N THR A 532 -19.47 2.02 -8.10
CA THR A 532 -20.29 3.19 -7.75
C THR A 532 -21.63 3.17 -8.48
N ASP A 533 -22.67 3.81 -7.93
CA ASP A 533 -23.98 3.88 -8.60
C ASP A 533 -23.90 4.59 -9.96
N GLU A 534 -23.02 5.59 -10.11
CA GLU A 534 -22.81 6.29 -11.37
C GLU A 534 -22.25 5.36 -12.47
N GLU A 535 -21.26 4.53 -12.15
CA GLU A 535 -20.68 3.56 -13.08
C GLU A 535 -21.71 2.47 -13.45
N VAL A 536 -22.45 1.97 -12.47
CA VAL A 536 -23.46 0.93 -12.68
C VAL A 536 -24.62 1.46 -13.53
N GLN A 537 -25.06 2.70 -13.33
CA GLN A 537 -26.07 3.34 -14.17
C GLN A 537 -25.60 3.52 -15.63
N LYS A 538 -24.30 3.72 -15.87
CA LYS A 538 -23.71 3.69 -17.22
C LYS A 538 -23.64 2.28 -17.82
N GLY A 539 -24.00 1.24 -17.05
CA GLY A 539 -23.96 -0.15 -17.46
C GLY A 539 -22.62 -0.83 -17.20
N ILE A 540 -21.79 -0.30 -16.29
CA ILE A 540 -20.52 -0.91 -15.87
C ILE A 540 -20.73 -1.66 -14.56
N LEU A 541 -20.73 -2.99 -14.61
CA LEU A 541 -21.05 -3.88 -13.49
C LEU A 541 -19.82 -4.44 -12.77
N TYR A 542 -18.67 -4.53 -13.46
CA TYR A 542 -17.44 -5.06 -12.87
C TYR A 542 -16.33 -4.03 -12.86
N PRO A 543 -15.48 -4.03 -11.83
CA PRO A 543 -14.38 -3.10 -11.72
C PRO A 543 -13.25 -3.42 -12.70
N SER A 544 -12.36 -2.45 -12.90
CA SER A 544 -11.15 -2.66 -13.70
C SER A 544 -10.18 -3.64 -13.04
N ILE A 545 -9.65 -4.57 -13.83
CA ILE A 545 -8.59 -5.53 -13.42
C ILE A 545 -7.32 -4.85 -12.89
N ASN A 546 -7.07 -3.57 -13.22
CA ASN A 546 -5.94 -2.81 -12.65
C ASN A 546 -6.00 -2.77 -11.10
N ASN A 547 -7.19 -2.87 -10.52
CA ASN A 547 -7.40 -2.85 -9.08
C ASN A 547 -7.57 -4.26 -8.49
N ILE A 548 -7.22 -5.33 -9.22
CA ILE A 548 -7.55 -6.72 -8.83
C ILE A 548 -7.02 -7.11 -7.44
N ARG A 549 -5.86 -6.60 -7.01
CA ARG A 549 -5.33 -6.86 -5.66
C ARG A 549 -6.19 -6.23 -4.57
N HIS A 550 -6.67 -5.02 -4.79
CA HIS A 550 -7.56 -4.32 -3.85
C HIS A 550 -8.93 -5.01 -3.79
N ILE A 551 -9.49 -5.33 -4.96
CA ILE A 551 -10.74 -6.10 -5.07
C ILE A 551 -10.62 -7.43 -4.33
N THR A 552 -9.52 -8.17 -4.56
CA THR A 552 -9.24 -9.45 -3.91
C THR A 552 -9.17 -9.32 -2.39
N ALA A 553 -8.54 -8.26 -1.87
CA ALA A 553 -8.46 -7.98 -0.44
C ALA A 553 -9.85 -7.70 0.16
N GLU A 554 -10.67 -6.88 -0.49
CA GLU A 554 -12.03 -6.57 -0.04
C GLU A 554 -12.96 -7.80 -0.06
N VAL A 555 -12.90 -8.58 -1.15
CA VAL A 555 -13.63 -9.86 -1.26
C VAL A 555 -13.15 -10.84 -0.19
N GLY A 556 -11.84 -10.97 0.03
CA GLY A 556 -11.27 -11.83 1.07
C GLY A 556 -11.69 -11.40 2.48
N ALA A 557 -11.75 -10.10 2.75
CA ALA A 557 -12.25 -9.58 4.01
C ALA A 557 -13.76 -9.87 4.19
N ALA A 558 -14.56 -9.79 3.12
CA ALA A 558 -15.99 -10.15 3.17
C ALA A 558 -16.20 -11.64 3.47
N VAL A 559 -15.43 -12.50 2.80
CA VAL A 559 -15.42 -13.96 3.01
C VAL A 559 -15.02 -14.29 4.44
N LEU A 560 -13.97 -13.66 4.98
CA LEU A 560 -13.55 -13.85 6.36
C LEU A 560 -14.64 -13.43 7.36
N ARG A 561 -15.28 -12.27 7.13
CA ARG A 561 -16.39 -11.80 7.99
C ARG A 561 -17.59 -12.76 7.95
N ALA A 562 -17.88 -13.33 6.79
CA ALA A 562 -18.91 -14.35 6.67
C ALA A 562 -18.51 -15.62 7.44
N ALA A 563 -17.26 -16.07 7.35
CA ALA A 563 -16.77 -17.19 8.16
C ALA A 563 -16.91 -16.95 9.67
N VAL A 564 -16.64 -15.72 10.15
CA VAL A 564 -16.89 -15.31 11.54
C VAL A 564 -18.37 -15.40 11.89
N THR A 565 -19.24 -14.95 10.99
CA THR A 565 -20.70 -14.94 11.20
C THR A 565 -21.28 -16.36 11.22
N ASP A 566 -20.72 -17.24 10.40
CA ASP A 566 -21.10 -18.64 10.31
C ASP A 566 -20.49 -19.50 11.44
N ASP A 567 -19.68 -18.90 12.33
CA ASP A 567 -19.02 -19.54 13.49
C ASP A 567 -18.09 -20.72 13.11
N ILE A 568 -17.33 -20.58 12.02
CA ILE A 568 -16.44 -21.62 11.48
C ILE A 568 -14.94 -21.22 11.50
N VAL A 569 -14.59 -20.18 12.23
CA VAL A 569 -13.23 -19.62 12.27
C VAL A 569 -12.37 -20.38 13.26
N GLU A 570 -11.26 -20.95 12.80
CA GLU A 570 -10.26 -21.59 13.67
C GLU A 570 -8.96 -20.78 13.83
N GLY A 571 -8.81 -19.72 13.03
CA GLY A 571 -7.62 -18.90 12.98
C GLY A 571 -6.53 -19.47 12.08
N HIS A 572 -5.74 -18.57 11.51
CA HIS A 572 -4.65 -18.88 10.61
C HIS A 572 -3.34 -18.26 11.11
N GLY A 573 -2.25 -19.06 11.10
CA GLY A 573 -0.98 -18.66 11.69
C GLY A 573 -1.09 -18.33 13.18
N ASP A 574 -0.74 -17.11 13.56
CA ASP A 574 -0.73 -16.62 14.96
C ASP A 574 -2.02 -15.85 15.35
N VAL A 575 -3.00 -15.73 14.45
CA VAL A 575 -4.27 -15.03 14.70
C VAL A 575 -5.32 -16.04 15.14
N GLY A 576 -5.88 -15.86 16.35
CA GLY A 576 -6.86 -16.79 16.92
C GLY A 576 -8.30 -16.42 16.57
N PRO A 577 -9.27 -17.34 16.78
CA PRO A 577 -10.70 -17.10 16.50
C PRO A 577 -11.27 -15.86 17.20
N ARG A 578 -10.83 -15.61 18.45
CA ARG A 578 -11.27 -14.46 19.25
C ARG A 578 -10.86 -13.12 18.64
N ASP A 579 -9.64 -13.03 18.10
CA ASP A 579 -9.14 -11.81 17.46
C ASP A 579 -9.95 -11.46 16.21
N LEU A 580 -10.44 -12.48 15.49
CA LEU A 580 -11.26 -12.33 14.28
C LEU A 580 -12.73 -11.97 14.62
N SER A 581 -13.25 -12.48 15.73
CA SER A 581 -14.64 -12.21 16.19
C SER A 581 -14.87 -10.78 16.71
N HIS A 582 -13.83 -10.09 17.18
CA HIS A 582 -13.94 -8.72 17.72
C HIS A 582 -13.76 -7.62 16.65
N MET A 583 -13.60 -7.96 15.37
CA MET A 583 -13.41 -7.00 14.28
C MET A 583 -14.75 -6.37 13.85
N SER A 584 -15.11 -5.20 14.40
CA SER A 584 -16.37 -4.49 14.06
C SER A 584 -16.20 -3.37 13.01
N LYS A 585 -17.28 -3.11 12.23
CA LYS A 585 -17.36 -2.18 11.09
C LYS A 585 -16.85 -0.74 11.37
N GLN A 586 -16.94 -0.24 12.60
CA GLN A 586 -16.56 1.15 12.93
C GLN A 586 -15.06 1.34 13.21
N GLN A 587 -14.36 0.30 13.69
CA GLN A 587 -12.92 0.38 13.92
C GLN A 587 -12.11 0.21 12.61
N GLN A 588 -12.68 -0.43 11.59
CA GLN A 588 -12.00 -0.64 10.29
C GLN A 588 -11.99 0.60 9.38
N GLN A 589 -13.04 1.42 9.37
CA GLN A 589 -13.02 2.69 8.61
C GLN A 589 -12.10 3.74 9.25
N GLN A 590 -11.84 3.66 10.55
CA GLN A 590 -10.87 4.52 11.23
C GLN A 590 -9.42 3.98 11.16
N GLN A 591 -9.21 2.67 10.98
CA GLN A 591 -7.88 2.05 10.83
C GLN A 591 -7.32 2.06 9.39
N GLN A 592 -8.11 2.37 8.36
CA GLN A 592 -7.62 2.41 6.98
C GLN A 592 -6.74 3.62 6.63
N LYS A 593 -6.67 4.64 7.51
CA LYS A 593 -5.80 5.81 7.32
C LYS A 593 -4.51 5.63 8.13
N GLN A 594 -3.36 5.62 7.45
CA GLN A 594 -2.06 5.65 8.12
C GLN A 594 -2.02 6.79 9.14
N HIS A 595 -1.63 6.47 10.38
CA HIS A 595 -1.52 7.47 11.44
C HIS A 595 -0.09 7.99 11.53
N ILE A 596 0.07 9.31 11.38
CA ILE A 596 1.36 9.99 11.49
C ILE A 596 1.34 10.89 12.72
N ALA A 597 2.17 10.56 13.71
CA ALA A 597 2.43 11.40 14.87
C ALA A 597 3.71 12.24 14.64
N ILE A 598 3.59 13.56 14.65
CA ILE A 598 4.70 14.49 14.43
C ILE A 598 5.09 15.13 15.77
N PHE A 599 6.26 14.78 16.29
CA PHE A 599 6.79 15.32 17.54
C PHE A 599 7.74 16.48 17.25
N THR A 600 7.59 17.57 17.98
CA THR A 600 8.47 18.74 17.86
C THR A 600 8.94 19.27 19.21
N THR A 601 10.09 19.95 19.20
CA THR A 601 10.74 20.57 20.36
C THR A 601 10.18 21.96 20.72
N ALA A 602 9.31 22.55 19.90
CA ALA A 602 8.77 23.89 20.15
C ALA A 602 7.32 24.04 19.66
N SER A 603 6.61 25.03 20.22
CA SER A 603 5.22 25.32 19.89
C SER A 603 4.95 26.83 19.87
N LEU A 604 3.89 27.24 19.17
CA LEU A 604 3.44 28.63 19.18
C LEU A 604 3.00 29.02 20.60
N PRO A 605 3.23 30.28 21.03
CA PRO A 605 3.65 31.46 20.26
C PRO A 605 5.17 31.63 20.09
N TRP A 606 5.99 30.63 20.45
CA TRP A 606 7.43 30.72 20.23
C TRP A 606 7.78 30.51 18.76
N LEU A 607 7.85 31.60 17.99
CA LEU A 607 8.03 31.63 16.52
C LEU A 607 9.42 31.16 16.07
N THR A 608 9.71 29.89 16.27
CA THR A 608 10.91 29.20 15.80
C THR A 608 10.57 28.31 14.60
N GLY A 609 11.57 27.93 13.80
CA GLY A 609 11.36 27.01 12.67
C GLY A 609 10.77 25.67 13.13
N THR A 610 11.15 25.20 14.32
CA THR A 610 10.65 23.96 14.92
C THR A 610 9.23 24.10 15.49
N ALA A 611 8.74 25.31 15.78
CA ALA A 611 7.32 25.50 16.08
C ALA A 611 6.46 25.60 14.81
N VAL A 612 6.96 26.28 13.77
CA VAL A 612 6.17 26.63 12.57
C VAL A 612 6.17 25.54 11.50
N ASN A 613 7.32 24.97 11.16
CA ASN A 613 7.42 24.00 10.07
C ASN A 613 6.65 22.69 10.35
N PRO A 614 6.71 22.11 11.56
CA PRO A 614 5.94 20.90 11.89
C PRO A 614 4.43 21.16 11.87
N LEU A 615 3.99 22.37 12.25
CA LEU A 615 2.59 22.77 12.22
C LEU A 615 2.04 22.80 10.80
N PHE A 616 2.74 23.43 9.86
CA PHE A 616 2.36 23.40 8.45
C PHE A 616 2.45 21.98 7.88
N ARG A 617 3.49 21.21 8.22
CA ARG A 617 3.60 19.80 7.80
C ARG A 617 2.38 18.99 8.23
N ALA A 618 1.92 19.16 9.48
CA ALA A 618 0.75 18.46 10.00
C ALA A 618 -0.51 18.79 9.18
N ALA A 619 -0.76 20.08 8.93
CA ALA A 619 -1.92 20.52 8.16
C ALA A 619 -1.89 20.03 6.71
N TYR A 620 -0.74 20.09 6.04
CA TYR A 620 -0.63 19.69 4.63
C TYR A 620 -0.62 18.17 4.44
N LEU A 621 -0.13 17.39 5.41
CA LEU A 621 -0.26 15.93 5.40
C LEU A 621 -1.69 15.46 5.64
N ALA A 622 -2.49 16.23 6.39
CA ALA A 622 -3.90 15.92 6.68
C ALA A 622 -4.88 16.46 5.63
N LYS A 623 -4.42 17.37 4.76
CA LYS A 623 -5.25 18.14 3.80
C LYS A 623 -6.12 17.27 2.89
N ASP A 624 -5.60 16.14 2.41
CA ASP A 624 -6.29 15.24 1.48
C ASP A 624 -7.23 14.23 2.18
N GLY A 625 -7.26 14.22 3.52
CA GLY A 625 -8.04 13.29 4.32
C GLY A 625 -7.59 11.83 4.19
N GLN A 626 -6.48 11.52 3.52
CA GLN A 626 -5.97 10.15 3.34
C GLN A 626 -5.21 9.65 4.57
N ARG A 627 -4.67 10.57 5.38
CA ARG A 627 -3.85 10.27 6.56
C ARG A 627 -4.48 10.88 7.80
N ARG A 628 -4.43 10.15 8.92
CA ARG A 628 -4.73 10.74 10.23
C ARG A 628 -3.44 11.31 10.78
N VAL A 629 -3.43 12.59 11.15
CA VAL A 629 -2.21 13.26 11.61
C VAL A 629 -2.42 13.82 13.01
N THR A 630 -1.46 13.55 13.88
CA THR A 630 -1.40 14.13 15.24
C THR A 630 -0.12 14.92 15.39
N LEU A 631 -0.23 16.22 15.68
CA LEU A 631 0.89 17.07 16.03
C LEU A 631 1.09 17.03 17.55
N VAL A 632 2.27 16.63 17.99
CA VAL A 632 2.63 16.46 19.40
C VAL A 632 3.60 17.57 19.82
N ILE A 633 3.13 18.49 20.66
CA ILE A 633 3.82 19.73 21.04
C ILE A 633 4.12 19.80 22.55
N PRO A 634 5.16 20.54 22.99
CA PRO A 634 5.46 20.69 24.41
C PRO A 634 4.41 21.57 25.12
N TRP A 635 4.00 21.14 26.31
CA TRP A 635 3.32 21.95 27.32
C TRP A 635 4.32 22.41 28.38
N LEU A 636 4.26 23.69 28.73
CA LEU A 636 5.13 24.33 29.72
C LEU A 636 4.26 24.85 30.87
N THR A 637 4.73 24.71 32.11
CA THR A 637 4.11 25.37 33.27
C THR A 637 4.24 26.89 33.15
N LEU A 638 3.39 27.63 33.87
CA LEU A 638 3.29 29.10 33.76
C LEU A 638 4.65 29.80 33.91
N ASN A 639 5.48 29.34 34.85
CA ASN A 639 6.83 29.88 35.08
C ASN A 639 7.74 29.73 33.86
N HIS A 640 7.65 28.61 33.14
CA HIS A 640 8.43 28.40 31.92
C HIS A 640 7.81 29.12 30.71
N GLN A 641 6.48 29.26 30.64
CA GLN A 641 5.82 30.05 29.59
C GLN A 641 6.31 31.51 29.60
N LEU A 642 6.40 32.13 30.78
CA LEU A 642 6.90 33.51 30.95
C LEU A 642 8.34 33.72 30.47
N LEU A 643 9.15 32.65 30.44
CA LEU A 643 10.53 32.72 29.96
C LEU A 643 10.64 32.57 28.43
N VAL A 644 9.68 31.90 27.80
CA VAL A 644 9.78 31.44 26.40
C VAL A 644 8.88 32.25 25.49
N TYR A 645 7.64 32.51 25.91
CA TYR A 645 6.62 33.11 25.06
C TYR A 645 6.77 34.63 25.00
N PRO A 646 6.74 35.22 23.80
CA PRO A 646 6.89 36.66 23.63
C PRO A 646 5.65 37.41 24.15
N ASN A 647 5.80 38.71 24.39
CA ASN A 647 4.71 39.64 24.70
C ASN A 647 3.84 39.24 25.91
N ASN A 648 4.42 38.55 26.91
CA ASN A 648 3.72 38.04 28.09
C ASN A 648 2.50 37.17 27.76
N ILE A 649 2.49 36.50 26.60
CA ILE A 649 1.44 35.56 26.24
C ILE A 649 1.58 34.32 27.13
N THR A 650 0.51 33.96 27.84
CA THR A 650 0.44 32.77 28.69
C THR A 650 -0.88 32.04 28.47
N PHE A 651 -0.88 30.74 28.66
CA PHE A 651 -2.05 29.86 28.56
C PHE A 651 -2.29 29.16 29.89
N ALA A 652 -3.54 29.25 30.37
CA ALA A 652 -3.97 28.60 31.60
C ALA A 652 -4.26 27.09 31.43
N SER A 653 -4.44 26.61 30.19
CA SER A 653 -4.68 25.21 29.88
C SER A 653 -4.15 24.84 28.49
N PRO A 654 -3.86 23.55 28.23
CA PRO A 654 -3.48 23.07 26.90
C PRO A 654 -4.52 23.40 25.82
N SER A 655 -5.81 23.33 26.15
CA SER A 655 -6.90 23.67 25.23
C SER A 655 -6.89 25.14 24.80
N HIS A 656 -6.51 26.08 25.68
CA HIS A 656 -6.33 27.48 25.32
C HIS A 656 -5.17 27.68 24.34
N GLN A 657 -4.06 26.96 24.54
CA GLN A 657 -2.92 27.01 23.61
C GLN A 657 -3.27 26.36 22.26
N GLU A 658 -4.00 25.25 22.26
CA GLU A 658 -4.47 24.61 21.03
C GLU A 658 -5.32 25.56 20.18
N ALA A 659 -6.29 26.24 20.80
CA ALA A 659 -7.14 27.21 20.10
C ALA A 659 -6.31 28.35 19.48
N TYR A 660 -5.28 28.84 20.17
CA TYR A 660 -4.36 29.83 19.64
C TYR A 660 -3.58 29.30 18.42
N VAL A 661 -3.03 28.08 18.52
CA VAL A 661 -2.27 27.43 17.45
C VAL A 661 -3.14 27.24 16.20
N ARG A 662 -4.37 26.73 16.36
CA ARG A 662 -5.32 26.52 15.24
C ARG A 662 -5.68 27.83 14.57
N ARG A 663 -6.09 28.84 15.33
CA ARG A 663 -6.44 30.16 14.80
C ARG A 663 -5.28 30.80 14.04
N TRP A 664 -4.06 30.73 14.59
CA TRP A 664 -2.87 31.25 13.92
C TRP A 664 -2.65 30.59 12.56
N LEU A 665 -2.94 29.29 12.43
CA LEU A 665 -2.79 28.55 11.18
C LEU A 665 -3.93 28.81 10.19
N GLU A 666 -5.18 28.85 10.66
CA GLU A 666 -6.38 29.17 9.86
C GLU A 666 -6.23 30.52 9.15
N ASP A 667 -5.64 31.53 9.81
CA ASP A 667 -5.36 32.84 9.22
C ASP A 667 -4.33 32.80 8.05
N ARG A 668 -3.74 31.63 7.76
CA ARG A 668 -2.62 31.44 6.83
C ARG A 668 -2.84 30.32 5.81
N VAL A 669 -3.89 29.50 5.94
CA VAL A 669 -4.22 28.45 4.98
C VAL A 669 -5.65 28.61 4.47
N SER A 670 -5.90 28.20 3.23
CA SER A 670 -7.22 28.36 2.57
C SER A 670 -8.07 27.08 2.61
N PHE A 671 -7.78 26.16 3.53
CA PHE A 671 -8.44 24.85 3.63
C PHE A 671 -8.69 24.47 5.10
N PRO A 672 -9.72 23.64 5.39
CA PRO A 672 -10.05 23.26 6.74
C PRO A 672 -8.94 22.42 7.39
N LEU A 673 -8.69 22.64 8.69
CA LEU A 673 -7.71 21.90 9.45
C LEU A 673 -8.29 20.56 9.94
N SER A 674 -7.69 19.45 9.53
CA SER A 674 -8.17 18.07 9.78
C SER A 674 -7.23 17.22 10.66
N PHE A 675 -6.32 17.84 11.43
CA PHE A 675 -5.35 17.16 12.30
C PHE A 675 -5.60 17.38 13.80
N GLU A 676 -5.14 16.42 14.62
CA GLU A 676 -5.20 16.46 16.09
C GLU A 676 -3.96 17.16 16.68
N ILE A 677 -4.10 17.82 17.83
CA ILE A 677 -2.97 18.36 18.61
C ILE A 677 -2.96 17.65 19.96
N ARG A 678 -1.79 17.14 20.37
CA ARG A 678 -1.57 16.57 21.71
C ARG A 678 -0.37 17.22 22.35
N PHE A 679 -0.37 17.23 23.68
CA PHE A 679 0.66 17.88 24.46
C PHE A 679 1.51 16.85 25.21
N TYR A 680 2.82 17.08 25.27
CA TYR A 680 3.74 16.33 26.15
C TYR A 680 4.37 17.28 27.17
N PRO A 681 4.74 16.81 28.37
CA PRO A 681 5.33 17.67 29.39
C PRO A 681 6.75 18.09 28.99
N GLY A 682 7.01 19.40 29.00
CA GLY A 682 8.30 19.98 28.67
C GLY A 682 8.78 20.98 29.73
N LYS A 683 10.10 21.18 29.81
CA LYS A 683 10.72 22.22 30.64
C LYS A 683 11.71 23.03 29.82
N PHE A 684 11.74 24.34 30.04
CA PHE A 684 12.71 25.21 29.38
C PHE A 684 14.05 25.19 30.14
N ALA A 685 15.10 24.71 29.47
CA ALA A 685 16.47 24.77 29.95
C ALA A 685 17.08 26.13 29.61
N THR A 686 17.36 26.95 30.62
CA THR A 686 17.90 28.31 30.42
C THR A 686 19.35 28.31 29.89
N ASP A 687 20.15 27.33 30.29
CA ASP A 687 21.54 27.14 29.83
C ASP A 687 21.62 26.73 28.36
N LYS A 688 20.70 25.87 27.91
CA LYS A 688 20.61 25.39 26.52
C LYS A 688 19.66 26.20 25.64
N ARG A 689 18.89 27.10 26.25
CA ARG A 689 17.87 27.96 25.62
C ARG A 689 16.90 27.18 24.75
N SER A 690 16.47 26.06 25.28
CA SER A 690 15.77 25.00 24.56
C SER A 690 14.73 24.35 25.47
N ILE A 691 13.62 23.90 24.89
CA ILE A 691 12.64 23.10 25.62
C ILE A 691 13.08 21.64 25.55
N LEU A 692 13.23 21.01 26.71
CA LEU A 692 13.55 19.60 26.83
C LEU A 692 12.31 18.78 27.22
N PRO A 693 12.13 17.60 26.60
CA PRO A 693 11.17 16.59 27.05
C PRO A 693 11.32 16.23 28.54
N VAL A 694 10.20 16.06 29.23
CA VAL A 694 10.12 15.52 30.58
C VAL A 694 9.38 14.17 30.53
N GLY A 695 9.88 13.14 31.20
CA GLY A 695 9.25 11.81 31.15
C GLY A 695 9.40 11.08 29.79
N ASP A 696 8.57 10.05 29.59
CA ASP A 696 8.47 9.33 28.31
C ASP A 696 7.42 9.98 27.41
N ILE A 697 7.85 10.91 26.56
CA ILE A 697 6.95 11.63 25.64
C ILE A 697 6.37 10.74 24.55
N SER A 698 6.94 9.54 24.34
CA SER A 698 6.40 8.61 23.36
C SER A 698 5.00 8.14 23.80
N ASP A 699 4.74 8.06 25.11
CA ASP A 699 3.45 7.67 25.72
C ASP A 699 2.28 8.64 25.43
N THR A 700 2.54 9.84 24.91
CA THR A 700 1.48 10.74 24.43
C THR A 700 0.64 10.13 23.29
N ILE A 701 1.21 9.18 22.54
CA ILE A 701 0.49 8.41 21.52
C ILE A 701 0.18 7.00 22.07
N PRO A 702 -1.11 6.59 22.13
CA PRO A 702 -1.51 5.24 22.50
C PRO A 702 -0.93 4.19 21.55
N ASP A 703 -0.68 2.99 22.05
CA ASP A 703 -0.09 1.91 21.26
C ASP A 703 -0.99 1.51 20.06
N GLU A 704 -2.31 1.66 20.20
CA GLU A 704 -3.31 1.46 19.14
C GLU A 704 -3.23 2.51 18.03
N GLU A 705 -2.61 3.65 18.30
CA GLU A 705 -2.39 4.73 17.33
C GLU A 705 -0.94 4.78 16.84
N ALA A 706 0.02 4.22 17.56
CA ALA A 706 1.43 4.27 17.20
C ALA A 706 1.70 3.49 15.89
N ASP A 707 1.90 4.22 14.80
CA ASP A 707 2.17 3.68 13.47
C ASP A 707 3.43 4.34 12.90
N ILE A 708 3.33 5.60 12.46
CA ILE A 708 4.48 6.38 12.01
C ILE A 708 4.76 7.53 12.99
N ALA A 709 6.02 7.65 13.44
CA ALA A 709 6.51 8.83 14.15
C ALA A 709 7.43 9.67 13.27
N VAL A 710 7.19 10.97 13.23
CA VAL A 710 8.10 11.97 12.67
C VAL A 710 8.70 12.76 13.83
N LEU A 711 10.01 12.70 14.00
CA LEU A 711 10.75 13.41 15.03
C LEU A 711 11.41 14.63 14.41
N GLU A 712 10.91 15.83 14.73
CA GLU A 712 11.49 17.10 14.31
C GLU A 712 12.58 17.48 15.31
N GLU A 713 13.84 17.41 14.89
CA GLU A 713 15.04 17.39 15.75
C GLU A 713 15.19 16.09 16.57
N PRO A 714 15.37 14.93 15.90
CA PRO A 714 15.41 13.64 16.56
C PRO A 714 16.51 13.54 17.64
N GLU A 715 17.65 14.19 17.44
CA GLU A 715 18.72 14.25 18.44
C GLU A 715 18.25 14.89 19.75
N HIS A 716 17.56 16.02 19.67
CA HIS A 716 17.13 16.82 20.80
C HIS A 716 15.99 16.13 21.56
N LEU A 717 15.02 15.56 20.83
CA LEU A 717 13.93 14.80 21.42
C LEU A 717 14.41 13.53 22.13
N THR A 718 15.63 13.04 21.84
CA THR A 718 16.11 11.74 22.34
C THR A 718 17.35 11.77 23.24
N TRP A 719 18.04 12.91 23.41
CA TRP A 719 19.23 13.03 24.28
C TRP A 719 19.07 12.44 25.68
N PHE A 720 17.88 12.60 26.28
CA PHE A 720 17.59 12.15 27.64
C PHE A 720 16.42 11.18 27.71
N HIS A 721 16.09 10.55 26.56
CA HIS A 721 15.00 9.60 26.49
C HIS A 721 15.33 8.34 27.29
N HIS A 722 14.47 8.06 28.27
CA HIS A 722 14.54 6.87 29.13
C HIS A 722 13.25 6.04 29.01
N GLY A 723 12.42 6.34 28.01
CA GLY A 723 11.17 5.65 27.76
C GLY A 723 11.30 4.39 26.91
N ARG A 724 10.16 3.88 26.43
CA ARG A 724 10.13 2.78 25.45
C ARG A 724 10.89 3.19 24.18
N LYS A 725 11.56 2.23 23.53
CA LYS A 725 12.30 2.53 22.29
C LYS A 725 11.32 2.97 21.21
N TRP A 726 11.61 4.11 20.57
CA TRP A 726 10.80 4.66 19.48
C TRP A 726 10.54 3.63 18.36
N LYS A 727 11.57 2.89 17.93
CA LYS A 727 11.46 1.83 16.92
C LYS A 727 10.68 0.58 17.36
N THR A 728 10.44 0.44 18.66
CA THR A 728 9.61 -0.64 19.22
C THR A 728 8.17 -0.16 19.40
N LYS A 729 7.98 1.13 19.67
CA LYS A 729 6.66 1.74 19.84
C LYS A 729 5.97 2.03 18.51
N PHE A 730 6.70 2.58 17.53
CA PHE A 730 6.18 2.95 16.22
C PHE A 730 6.75 2.00 15.16
N ASN A 731 5.91 1.60 14.19
CA ASN A 731 6.29 0.76 13.06
C ASN A 731 7.38 1.42 12.22
N TYR A 732 7.32 2.74 12.08
CA TYR A 732 8.31 3.51 11.35
C TYR A 732 8.60 4.86 12.02
N VAL A 733 9.87 5.27 11.99
CA VAL A 733 10.34 6.48 12.69
C VAL A 733 11.24 7.27 11.76
N ILE A 734 10.81 8.47 11.42
CA ILE A 734 11.49 9.39 10.51
C ILE A 734 12.04 10.54 11.34
N GLY A 735 13.36 10.75 11.33
CA GLY A 735 13.98 11.94 11.92
C GLY A 735 14.13 13.05 10.88
N ILE A 736 13.76 14.29 11.20
CA ILE A 736 14.02 15.47 10.39
C ILE A 736 14.99 16.38 11.14
N VAL A 737 16.16 16.62 10.56
CA VAL A 737 17.24 17.39 11.19
C VAL A 737 17.16 18.84 10.74
N HIS A 738 16.80 19.74 11.67
CA HIS A 738 16.67 21.19 11.43
C HIS A 738 17.94 21.97 11.72
N THR A 739 18.65 21.57 12.78
CA THR A 739 19.62 22.44 13.45
C THR A 739 21.00 21.80 13.46
N ASN A 740 22.02 22.54 13.05
CA ASN A 740 23.41 22.11 13.21
C ASN A 740 23.92 22.44 14.62
N TYR A 741 23.56 21.62 15.61
CA TYR A 741 23.99 21.78 17.00
C TYR A 741 25.51 21.80 17.18
N LEU A 742 26.26 21.10 16.33
CA LEU A 742 27.73 21.06 16.42
C LEU A 742 28.33 22.45 16.19
N GLU A 743 27.77 23.21 15.26
CA GLU A 743 28.27 24.53 14.94
C GLU A 743 27.95 25.56 16.03
N TYR A 744 26.81 25.41 16.72
CA TYR A 744 26.49 26.18 17.92
C TYR A 744 27.48 25.90 19.06
N VAL A 745 27.70 24.62 19.37
CA VAL A 745 28.53 24.21 20.51
C VAL A 745 30.02 24.50 20.28
N LYS A 746 30.52 24.43 19.04
CA LYS A 746 31.91 24.82 18.71
C LYS A 746 32.26 26.25 19.12
N ARG A 747 31.25 27.12 19.26
CA ARG A 747 31.40 28.55 19.53
C ARG A 747 31.41 28.87 21.04
N GLU A 748 31.18 27.89 21.91
CA GLU A 748 31.31 28.01 23.37
C GLU A 748 32.76 27.84 23.88
N LYS A 749 33.03 28.19 25.15
CA LYS A 749 34.31 27.87 25.82
C LYS A 749 34.53 26.34 25.83
N GLN A 750 35.71 25.88 25.40
CA GLN A 750 36.03 24.47 25.12
C GLN A 750 35.13 23.80 24.05
N GLY A 751 34.47 24.60 23.20
CA GLY A 751 33.44 24.18 22.28
C GLY A 751 33.85 23.11 21.26
N ARG A 752 35.13 23.05 20.85
CA ARG A 752 35.61 22.00 19.93
C ARG A 752 35.54 20.61 20.54
N LEU A 753 35.90 20.47 21.81
CA LEU A 753 35.83 19.20 22.54
C LEU A 753 34.38 18.81 22.81
N LYS A 754 33.55 19.78 23.25
CA LYS A 754 32.12 19.57 23.44
C LYS A 754 31.41 19.15 22.15
N ALA A 755 31.72 19.80 21.02
CA ALA A 755 31.14 19.48 19.73
C ALA A 755 31.60 18.12 19.20
N PHE A 756 32.85 17.72 19.48
CA PHE A 756 33.31 16.36 19.20
C PHE A 756 32.46 15.33 19.95
N LEU A 757 32.29 15.49 21.27
CA LEU A 757 31.47 14.59 22.09
C LEU A 757 29.99 14.58 21.66
N LEU A 758 29.42 15.76 21.42
CA LEU A 758 28.03 15.90 20.99
C LEU A 758 27.78 15.25 19.63
N LYS A 759 28.75 15.29 18.70
CA LYS A 759 28.65 14.59 17.42
C LYS A 759 28.42 13.10 17.62
N TYR A 760 29.20 12.46 18.49
CA TYR A 760 29.03 11.03 18.79
C TYR A 760 27.70 10.77 19.49
N LEU A 761 27.32 11.60 20.47
CA LEU A 761 26.05 11.46 21.19
C LEU A 761 24.87 11.55 20.21
N ASN A 762 24.84 12.55 19.35
CA ASN A 762 23.80 12.73 18.33
C ASN A 762 23.73 11.52 17.39
N SER A 763 24.87 11.08 16.84
CA SER A 763 24.91 9.90 15.97
C SER A 763 24.46 8.62 16.69
N TRP A 764 24.76 8.52 17.98
CA TRP A 764 24.38 7.40 18.83
C TRP A 764 22.86 7.35 19.05
N VAL A 765 22.24 8.44 19.54
CA VAL A 765 20.80 8.46 19.85
C VAL A 765 19.94 8.43 18.59
N VAL A 766 20.31 9.16 17.53
CA VAL A 766 19.57 9.13 16.25
C VAL A 766 19.66 7.75 15.61
N GLY A 767 20.82 7.10 15.69
CA GLY A 767 21.00 5.72 15.22
C GLY A 767 20.13 4.72 16.00
N ILE A 768 19.98 4.90 17.31
CA ILE A 768 19.10 4.08 18.14
C ILE A 768 17.63 4.28 17.75
N TYR A 769 17.16 5.52 17.63
CA TYR A 769 15.73 5.83 17.62
C TYR A 769 15.10 6.05 16.23
N CYS A 770 15.86 6.36 15.18
CA CYS A 770 15.30 6.63 13.84
C CYS A 770 15.58 5.49 12.83
N HIS A 771 14.57 5.16 12.01
CA HIS A 771 14.71 4.24 10.87
C HIS A 771 15.31 4.94 9.65
N LYS A 772 14.86 6.18 9.41
CA LYS A 772 15.28 7.06 8.30
C LYS A 772 15.53 8.46 8.84
N VAL A 773 16.50 9.16 8.28
CA VAL A 773 16.81 10.54 8.65
C VAL A 773 16.80 11.42 7.40
N ILE A 774 16.06 12.52 7.45
CA ILE A 774 16.01 13.54 6.41
C ILE A 774 16.75 14.77 6.94
N ARG A 775 17.74 15.22 6.19
CA ARG A 775 18.52 16.41 6.48
C ARG A 775 18.12 17.51 5.52
N LEU A 776 17.86 18.71 6.02
CA LEU A 776 17.41 19.82 5.17
C LEU A 776 18.49 20.28 4.18
N SER A 777 19.76 20.16 4.58
CA SER A 777 20.91 20.45 3.73
C SER A 777 22.15 19.65 4.17
N ASP A 778 23.18 19.69 3.33
CA ASP A 778 24.50 19.13 3.62
C ASP A 778 25.27 19.87 4.73
N ALA A 779 24.80 21.05 5.15
CA ALA A 779 25.42 21.79 6.25
C ALA A 779 25.11 21.19 7.64
N THR A 780 24.08 20.36 7.77
CA THR A 780 23.72 19.68 9.03
C THR A 780 24.67 18.51 9.35
N GLN A 781 24.57 17.92 10.54
CA GLN A 781 25.35 16.73 10.88
C GLN A 781 24.95 15.54 9.98
N GLU A 782 25.92 14.80 9.46
CA GLU A 782 25.67 13.56 8.71
C GLU A 782 25.33 12.41 9.68
N TYR A 783 24.30 11.64 9.34
CA TYR A 783 23.86 10.47 10.08
C TYR A 783 23.80 9.22 9.19
N PRO A 784 23.99 8.01 9.75
CA PRO A 784 23.77 6.77 9.01
C PRO A 784 22.35 6.70 8.44
N LYS A 785 22.21 6.25 7.19
CA LYS A 785 20.90 6.14 6.49
C LYS A 785 20.17 7.49 6.32
N SER A 786 20.91 8.60 6.37
CA SER A 786 20.37 9.93 6.11
C SER A 786 20.35 10.29 4.62
N ILE A 787 19.43 11.17 4.24
CA ILE A 787 19.37 11.78 2.90
C ILE A 787 19.25 13.29 3.03
N VAL A 788 19.76 14.02 2.04
CA VAL A 788 19.58 15.47 1.97
C VAL A 788 18.37 15.80 1.10
N CYS A 789 17.37 16.44 1.69
CA CYS A 789 16.18 16.89 1.00
C CYS A 789 15.54 18.05 1.77
N ASN A 790 15.37 19.19 1.11
CA ASN A 790 14.61 20.29 1.69
C ASN A 790 13.12 19.93 1.70
N VAL A 791 12.59 19.65 2.89
CA VAL A 791 11.17 19.26 3.09
C VAL A 791 10.36 20.37 3.74
N HIS A 792 10.79 21.63 3.57
CA HIS A 792 10.09 22.82 4.02
C HIS A 792 9.51 23.60 2.85
N GLY A 793 8.32 24.14 3.06
CA GLY A 793 7.68 25.13 2.18
C GLY A 793 7.67 26.51 2.85
N VAL A 794 7.16 27.50 2.12
CA VAL A 794 6.92 28.85 2.64
C VAL A 794 5.46 29.04 3.00
N ASN A 795 5.19 29.93 3.95
CA ASN A 795 3.83 30.37 4.24
C ASN A 795 3.15 30.90 2.94
N PRO A 796 1.92 30.45 2.61
CA PRO A 796 1.22 30.87 1.39
C PRO A 796 1.13 32.38 1.17
N LYS A 797 1.06 33.18 2.25
CA LYS A 797 1.04 34.65 2.16
C LYS A 797 2.24 35.22 1.40
N PHE A 798 3.42 34.60 1.50
CA PHE A 798 4.60 35.06 0.76
C PHE A 798 4.47 34.85 -0.75
N LEU A 799 3.83 33.76 -1.18
CA LEU A 799 3.53 33.49 -2.58
C LEU A 799 2.48 34.46 -3.12
N GLU A 800 1.46 34.80 -2.31
CA GLU A 800 0.47 35.84 -2.65
C GLU A 800 1.10 37.22 -2.82
N ILE A 801 2.04 37.59 -1.95
CA ILE A 801 2.82 38.84 -2.09
C ILE A 801 3.61 38.81 -3.41
N GLY A 802 4.26 37.69 -3.73
CA GLY A 802 4.96 37.52 -5.00
C GLY A 802 4.05 37.66 -6.22
N LEU A 803 2.82 37.14 -6.17
CA LEU A 803 1.82 37.31 -7.23
C LEU A 803 1.37 38.77 -7.38
N LYS A 804 1.13 39.49 -6.28
CA LYS A 804 0.81 40.93 -6.34
C LYS A 804 1.97 41.74 -6.95
N LYS A 805 3.22 41.39 -6.65
CA LYS A 805 4.40 42.05 -7.25
C LYS A 805 4.54 41.74 -8.73
N LEU A 806 4.17 40.53 -9.15
CA LEU A 806 4.10 40.15 -10.56
C LEU A 806 3.06 41.00 -11.31
N GLU A 807 1.89 41.25 -10.72
CA GLU A 807 0.86 42.11 -11.31
C GLU A 807 1.33 43.55 -11.46
N GLN A 808 1.96 44.12 -10.41
CA GLN A 808 2.56 45.46 -10.46
C GLN A 808 3.61 45.58 -11.59
N GLN A 809 4.47 44.56 -11.76
CA GLN A 809 5.43 44.52 -12.87
C GLN A 809 4.74 44.46 -14.25
N LYS A 810 3.64 43.71 -14.39
CA LYS A 810 2.88 43.64 -15.65
C LYS A 810 2.21 44.95 -16.01
N LEU A 811 1.79 45.73 -15.00
CA LEU A 811 1.22 47.06 -15.15
C LEU A 811 2.26 48.17 -15.33
N GLN A 812 3.55 47.83 -15.50
CA GLN A 812 4.68 48.76 -15.59
C GLN A 812 4.87 49.68 -14.37
N GLU A 813 4.29 49.33 -13.22
CA GLU A 813 4.54 50.02 -11.95
C GLU A 813 5.91 49.63 -11.39
N GLN A 814 6.53 50.48 -10.57
CA GLN A 814 7.75 50.08 -9.86
C GLN A 814 7.40 49.12 -8.70
N PRO A 815 7.73 47.82 -8.79
CA PRO A 815 7.30 46.83 -7.80
C PRO A 815 8.07 46.92 -6.48
N PHE A 816 9.31 47.43 -6.51
CA PHE A 816 10.17 47.52 -5.34
C PHE A 816 10.78 48.92 -5.28
N THR A 817 10.57 49.62 -4.16
CA THR A 817 11.03 50.99 -3.93
C THR A 817 12.17 51.09 -2.92
N LYS A 818 12.53 49.97 -2.26
CA LYS A 818 13.62 49.90 -1.27
C LYS A 818 14.74 48.97 -1.72
N GLY A 819 15.95 49.28 -1.26
CA GLY A 819 17.20 48.59 -1.62
C GLY A 819 17.38 47.23 -0.95
N ALA A 820 18.49 47.06 -0.23
CA ALA A 820 18.89 45.80 0.38
C ALA A 820 18.50 45.71 1.85
N TYR A 821 18.14 44.52 2.32
CA TYR A 821 17.87 44.27 3.74
C TYR A 821 18.34 42.90 4.19
N TYR A 822 18.45 42.77 5.52
CA TYR A 822 18.65 41.52 6.22
C TYR A 822 17.70 41.43 7.41
N ILE A 823 17.13 40.25 7.65
CA ILE A 823 16.25 39.99 8.78
C ILE A 823 16.62 38.67 9.46
N GLY A 824 16.71 38.70 10.79
CA GLY A 824 17.01 37.52 11.61
C GLY A 824 16.99 37.84 13.10
N LYS A 825 17.16 36.83 13.95
CA LYS A 825 17.42 37.07 15.39
C LYS A 825 18.82 37.66 15.52
N MET A 826 18.96 38.81 16.18
CA MET A 826 20.23 39.54 16.36
C MET A 826 21.17 38.82 17.31
N VAL A 827 21.81 37.80 16.74
CA VAL A 827 22.91 37.05 17.35
C VAL A 827 24.02 37.03 16.30
N TRP A 828 25.25 37.32 16.70
CA TRP A 828 26.41 37.40 15.79
C TRP A 828 26.55 36.19 14.89
N SER A 829 26.25 35.02 15.45
CA SER A 829 26.32 33.70 14.82
C SER A 829 25.29 33.44 13.73
N LYS A 830 24.26 34.29 13.62
CA LYS A 830 23.18 34.20 12.63
C LYS A 830 23.41 35.18 11.49
N GLY A 831 24.56 35.12 10.83
CA GLY A 831 24.86 35.89 9.62
C GLY A 831 25.21 37.37 9.83
N TYR A 832 24.89 38.00 10.97
CA TYR A 832 25.21 39.41 11.23
C TYR A 832 26.73 39.67 11.22
N LYS A 833 27.51 38.74 11.77
CA LYS A 833 28.98 38.86 11.80
C LYS A 833 29.57 38.81 10.40
N GLU A 834 29.12 37.85 9.59
CA GLU A 834 29.55 37.66 8.21
C GLU A 834 29.15 38.89 7.37
N LEU A 835 27.92 39.37 7.52
CA LEU A 835 27.41 40.55 6.80
C LEU A 835 28.24 41.80 7.10
N LEU A 836 28.36 42.16 8.38
CA LEU A 836 29.05 43.38 8.79
C LEU A 836 30.54 43.33 8.44
N LYS A 837 31.17 42.14 8.45
CA LYS A 837 32.55 41.96 8.00
C LYS A 837 32.70 42.18 6.49
N LEU A 838 31.76 41.67 5.68
CA LEU A 838 31.74 41.88 4.23
C LEU A 838 31.55 43.36 3.91
N LEU A 839 30.56 44.01 4.53
CA LEU A 839 30.29 45.44 4.36
C LEU A 839 31.51 46.29 4.76
N LYS A 840 32.12 46.03 5.92
CA LYS A 840 33.32 46.75 6.38
C LYS A 840 34.51 46.61 5.42
N LYS A 841 34.75 45.39 4.93
CA LYS A 841 35.91 45.11 4.07
C LYS A 841 35.78 45.78 2.70
N HIS A 842 34.56 45.93 2.20
CA HIS A 842 34.27 46.40 0.83
C HIS A 842 33.51 47.72 0.78
N GLN A 843 33.50 48.50 1.86
CA GLN A 843 32.75 49.77 1.97
C GLN A 843 33.08 50.81 0.89
N LYS A 844 34.31 50.80 0.34
CA LYS A 844 34.68 51.66 -0.80
C LYS A 844 34.03 51.23 -2.12
N GLU A 845 33.94 49.92 -2.35
CA GLU A 845 33.36 49.34 -3.57
C GLU A 845 31.82 49.36 -3.53
N LEU A 846 31.26 49.40 -2.33
CA LEU A 846 29.81 49.48 -2.05
C LEU A 846 29.35 50.90 -1.74
N ALA A 847 30.10 51.93 -2.14
CA ALA A 847 29.75 53.32 -1.87
C ALA A 847 28.35 53.64 -2.42
N GLY A 848 27.46 54.15 -1.56
CA GLY A 848 26.05 54.42 -1.89
C GLY A 848 25.09 53.25 -1.63
N LEU A 849 25.57 52.10 -1.14
CA LEU A 849 24.71 51.02 -0.66
C LEU A 849 24.07 51.39 0.68
N GLU A 850 22.74 51.35 0.73
CA GLU A 850 21.98 51.39 1.99
C GLU A 850 21.49 49.99 2.34
N VAL A 851 21.72 49.56 3.59
CA VAL A 851 21.27 48.25 4.09
C VAL A 851 20.50 48.41 5.39
N ASP A 852 19.27 47.89 5.40
CA ASP A 852 18.47 47.85 6.62
C ASP A 852 18.55 46.48 7.30
N LEU A 853 18.94 46.47 8.57
CA LEU A 853 19.06 45.28 9.41
C LEU A 853 17.88 45.23 10.38
N TYR A 854 17.08 44.17 10.31
CA TYR A 854 15.92 43.95 11.18
C TYR A 854 16.13 42.76 12.09
N GLY A 855 15.80 42.90 13.37
CA GLY A 855 15.94 41.79 14.32
C GLY A 855 15.90 42.20 15.78
N SER A 856 15.81 41.22 16.64
CA SER A 856 15.93 41.36 18.10
C SER A 856 16.77 40.21 18.63
N GLY A 857 17.53 40.44 19.70
CA GLY A 857 18.41 39.43 20.28
C GLY A 857 19.38 40.03 21.29
N GLU A 858 20.14 39.15 21.92
CA GLU A 858 21.12 39.51 22.94
C GLU A 858 22.27 40.39 22.41
N ASP A 859 22.64 40.22 21.14
CA ASP A 859 23.72 40.97 20.52
C ASP A 859 23.20 42.26 19.83
N SER A 860 21.92 42.63 20.02
CA SER A 860 21.29 43.76 19.33
C SER A 860 22.06 45.07 19.50
N GLU A 861 22.48 45.41 20.72
CA GLU A 861 23.23 46.65 20.99
C GLU A 861 24.64 46.61 20.39
N GLU A 862 25.31 45.46 20.44
CA GLU A 862 26.65 45.30 19.86
C GLU A 862 26.63 45.38 18.33
N ILE A 863 25.63 44.75 17.71
CA ILE A 863 25.40 44.81 16.26
C ILE A 863 25.10 46.25 15.83
N LYS A 864 24.28 46.97 16.60
CA LYS A 864 23.98 48.38 16.36
C LYS A 864 25.22 49.27 16.47
N GLN A 865 26.07 49.04 17.46
CA GLN A 865 27.34 49.75 17.60
C GLN A 865 28.31 49.41 16.46
N ALA A 866 28.38 48.16 16.02
CA ALA A 866 29.25 47.75 14.93
C ALA A 866 28.78 48.32 13.57
N ALA A 867 27.48 48.37 13.32
CA ALA A 867 26.89 48.97 12.13
C ALA A 867 27.21 50.48 12.05
N ARG A 868 27.12 51.21 13.18
CA ARG A 868 27.48 52.64 13.26
C ARG A 868 28.95 52.96 12.97
N LYS A 869 29.84 51.96 13.03
CA LYS A 869 31.29 52.11 12.76
C LYS A 869 31.65 51.94 11.28
N LEU A 870 30.67 51.70 10.41
CA LEU A 870 30.87 51.54 8.97
C LEU A 870 30.72 52.89 8.25
N ASP A 871 31.47 53.09 7.17
CA ASP A 871 31.33 54.26 6.30
C ASP A 871 30.13 54.15 5.32
N LEU A 872 29.21 53.20 5.58
CA LEU A 872 28.00 52.92 4.80
C LEU A 872 26.74 53.19 5.63
N THR A 873 25.64 53.54 4.98
CA THR A 873 24.33 53.70 5.63
C THR A 873 23.76 52.33 6.00
N VAL A 874 24.00 51.91 7.24
CA VAL A 874 23.45 50.66 7.81
C VAL A 874 22.51 50.97 8.97
N ASN A 875 21.21 50.90 8.72
CA ASN A 875 20.19 51.16 9.75
C ASN A 875 19.83 49.87 10.48
N VAL A 876 19.62 49.97 11.79
CA VAL A 876 19.30 48.81 12.64
C VAL A 876 17.94 49.04 13.31
N TYR A 877 16.98 48.17 12.98
CA TYR A 877 15.59 48.25 13.45
C TYR A 877 15.21 47.04 14.30
N PRO A 878 14.19 47.18 15.18
CA PRO A 878 13.63 46.04 15.91
C PRO A 878 13.10 44.94 15.00
N GLY A 879 13.06 43.71 15.53
CA GLY A 879 12.52 42.54 14.83
C GLY A 879 11.04 42.70 14.46
N ARG A 880 10.67 42.21 13.28
CA ARG A 880 9.31 42.23 12.75
C ARG A 880 9.00 40.91 12.04
N ASP A 881 7.72 40.62 11.82
CA ASP A 881 7.30 39.50 10.96
C ASP A 881 7.72 39.80 9.52
N HIS A 882 8.35 38.85 8.83
CA HIS A 882 8.81 39.03 7.46
C HIS A 882 7.65 39.25 6.47
N ALA A 883 6.42 38.85 6.85
CA ALA A 883 5.21 39.12 6.09
C ALA A 883 4.67 40.55 6.25
N ASP A 884 5.25 41.39 7.14
CA ASP A 884 4.86 42.79 7.33
C ASP A 884 4.95 43.57 5.99
N PRO A 885 3.92 44.38 5.63
CA PRO A 885 3.91 45.21 4.41
C PRO A 885 5.17 46.05 4.19
N LEU A 886 5.86 46.43 5.26
CA LEU A 886 7.15 47.12 5.20
C LEU A 886 8.18 46.38 4.33
N PHE A 887 8.20 45.04 4.41
CA PHE A 887 9.15 44.21 3.70
C PHE A 887 8.79 44.05 2.23
N HIS A 888 7.52 44.20 1.83
CA HIS A 888 7.06 43.89 0.47
C HIS A 888 7.79 44.75 -0.58
N ASN A 889 8.25 45.95 -0.20
CA ASN A 889 8.87 46.90 -1.12
C ASN A 889 10.40 46.79 -1.24
N TYR A 890 11.08 45.95 -0.44
CA TYR A 890 12.52 45.71 -0.61
C TYR A 890 12.81 44.79 -1.79
N LYS A 891 13.80 45.15 -2.61
CA LYS A 891 14.18 44.37 -3.80
C LYS A 891 15.17 43.25 -3.50
N VAL A 892 16.14 43.49 -2.62
CA VAL A 892 17.30 42.60 -2.44
C VAL A 892 17.37 42.09 -1.00
N PHE A 893 17.40 40.78 -0.82
CA PHE A 893 17.66 40.14 0.47
C PHE A 893 19.10 39.60 0.49
N LEU A 894 19.87 39.98 1.51
CA LEU A 894 21.26 39.55 1.66
C LEU A 894 21.37 38.42 2.67
N ASN A 895 21.77 37.21 2.26
CA ASN A 895 21.98 36.08 3.17
C ASN A 895 23.44 35.62 3.21
N PRO A 896 24.28 36.19 4.09
CA PRO A 896 25.67 35.77 4.23
C PRO A 896 25.87 34.56 5.15
N SER A 897 24.78 33.93 5.63
CA SER A 897 24.87 32.76 6.49
C SER A 897 25.38 31.55 5.72
N THR A 898 26.39 30.89 6.29
CA THR A 898 26.88 29.56 5.90
C THR A 898 26.27 28.46 6.77
N THR A 899 25.09 28.70 7.34
CA THR A 899 24.35 27.76 8.18
C THR A 899 22.88 27.76 7.80
N ASP A 900 22.16 26.66 8.10
CA ASP A 900 20.73 26.47 7.79
C ASP A 900 19.78 27.51 8.41
N VAL A 901 20.29 28.35 9.32
CA VAL A 901 19.52 29.25 10.18
C VAL A 901 18.72 30.30 9.40
N VAL A 902 19.13 30.61 8.16
CA VAL A 902 18.52 31.67 7.32
C VAL A 902 17.95 31.10 6.00
N CYS A 903 17.90 29.78 5.87
CA CYS A 903 17.36 29.12 4.68
C CYS A 903 15.85 29.36 4.54
N THR A 904 15.11 29.39 5.66
CA THR A 904 13.68 29.74 5.64
C THR A 904 13.46 31.15 5.12
N THR A 905 14.21 32.14 5.60
CA THR A 905 14.11 33.54 5.16
C THR A 905 14.51 33.72 3.69
N THR A 906 15.45 32.90 3.20
CA THR A 906 15.80 32.84 1.77
C THR A 906 14.62 32.35 0.94
N ALA A 907 13.95 31.29 1.36
CA ALA A 907 12.76 30.77 0.69
C ALA A 907 11.63 31.82 0.66
N GLU A 908 11.37 32.48 1.80
CA GLU A 908 10.36 33.54 1.92
C GLU A 908 10.66 34.72 1.00
N ALA A 909 11.93 35.16 0.92
CA ALA A 909 12.34 36.25 0.04
C ALA A 909 12.15 35.89 -1.45
N LEU A 910 12.53 34.68 -1.84
CA LEU A 910 12.31 34.18 -3.21
C LEU A 910 10.81 34.09 -3.53
N ALA A 911 9.99 33.62 -2.59
CA ALA A 911 8.55 33.50 -2.75
C ALA A 911 7.86 34.86 -2.96
N MET A 912 8.35 35.90 -2.28
CA MET A 912 7.92 37.29 -2.49
C MET A 912 8.43 37.90 -3.81
N GLY A 913 9.20 37.16 -4.62
CA GLY A 913 9.73 37.62 -5.92
C GLY A 913 10.98 38.50 -5.82
N LYS A 914 11.70 38.48 -4.68
CA LYS A 914 12.91 39.29 -4.47
C LYS A 914 14.15 38.62 -5.03
N ILE A 915 15.21 39.40 -5.27
CA ILE A 915 16.54 38.85 -5.54
C ILE A 915 17.22 38.52 -4.21
N VAL A 916 17.71 37.28 -4.08
CA VAL A 916 18.50 36.86 -2.93
C VAL A 916 19.97 36.78 -3.32
N VAL A 917 20.83 37.47 -2.57
CA VAL A 917 22.29 37.33 -2.67
C VAL A 917 22.77 36.52 -1.48
N CYS A 918 23.18 35.28 -1.70
CA CYS A 918 23.58 34.35 -0.65
C CYS A 918 24.99 33.78 -0.84
N ALA A 919 25.61 33.33 0.24
CA ALA A 919 26.90 32.64 0.13
C ALA A 919 26.75 31.33 -0.65
N ASP A 920 27.70 31.01 -1.52
CA ASP A 920 27.80 29.68 -2.12
C ASP A 920 28.19 28.68 -1.01
N HIS A 921 27.16 28.01 -0.51
CA HIS A 921 27.28 27.08 0.59
C HIS A 921 26.22 25.99 0.45
N THR A 922 26.51 24.81 0.99
CA THR A 922 25.65 23.63 0.89
C THR A 922 24.25 23.84 1.49
N SER A 923 24.12 24.75 2.45
CA SER A 923 22.83 25.16 3.04
C SER A 923 21.91 25.86 2.04
N ASN A 924 22.46 26.44 0.97
CA ASN A 924 21.71 27.19 -0.04
C ASN A 924 21.49 26.43 -1.36
N GLU A 925 21.97 25.18 -1.48
CA GLU A 925 21.91 24.40 -2.72
C GLU A 925 20.50 24.32 -3.32
N PHE A 926 19.49 24.06 -2.50
CA PHE A 926 18.10 24.02 -2.96
C PHE A 926 17.65 25.34 -3.60
N PHE A 927 18.19 26.48 -3.20
CA PHE A 927 17.77 27.78 -3.70
C PHE A 927 18.47 28.20 -5.00
N LYS A 928 19.61 27.57 -5.34
CA LYS A 928 20.38 27.87 -6.56
C LYS A 928 19.58 27.65 -7.85
N GLN A 929 18.54 26.81 -7.80
CA GLN A 929 17.66 26.54 -8.94
C GLN A 929 16.75 27.73 -9.31
N PHE A 930 16.58 28.71 -8.43
CA PHE A 930 15.69 29.85 -8.68
C PHE A 930 16.45 30.98 -9.39
N PRO A 931 15.88 31.59 -10.44
CA PRO A 931 16.55 32.61 -11.25
C PRO A 931 16.89 33.87 -10.47
N ASN A 932 16.21 34.12 -9.35
CA ASN A 932 16.46 35.25 -8.46
C ASN A 932 17.46 34.94 -7.34
N CYS A 933 18.00 33.73 -7.26
CA CYS A 933 19.07 33.39 -6.34
C CYS A 933 20.43 33.71 -6.99
N ARG A 934 21.26 34.48 -6.30
CA ARG A 934 22.63 34.85 -6.70
C ARG A 934 23.57 34.35 -5.62
N VAL A 935 24.56 33.58 -6.01
CA VAL A 935 25.57 33.04 -5.09
C VAL A 935 26.89 33.78 -5.20
N TYR A 936 27.68 33.78 -4.13
CA TYR A 936 29.03 34.30 -4.13
C TYR A 936 29.98 33.43 -3.28
N ASP A 937 31.21 33.29 -3.77
CA ASP A 937 32.26 32.49 -3.11
C ASP A 937 33.19 33.32 -2.23
N ASP A 938 33.31 34.62 -2.53
CA ASP A 938 34.21 35.55 -1.84
C ASP A 938 33.63 36.97 -1.74
N GLY A 939 34.39 37.86 -1.09
CA GLY A 939 33.96 39.26 -0.91
C GLY A 939 33.81 40.06 -2.21
N LYS A 940 34.61 39.78 -3.25
CA LYS A 940 34.47 40.46 -4.56
C LYS A 940 33.24 39.94 -5.31
N GLY A 941 32.94 38.66 -5.19
CA GLY A 941 31.72 38.03 -5.66
C GLY A 941 30.49 38.62 -4.97
N PHE A 942 30.55 38.82 -3.65
CA PHE A 942 29.50 39.47 -2.87
C PHE A 942 29.21 40.89 -3.38
N VAL A 943 30.25 41.70 -3.59
CA VAL A 943 30.11 43.06 -4.15
C VAL A 943 29.44 43.02 -5.52
N ARG A 944 29.97 42.19 -6.44
CA ARG A 944 29.46 42.07 -7.80
C ARG A 944 27.99 41.63 -7.83
N ALA A 945 27.64 40.61 -7.05
CA ALA A 945 26.29 40.08 -6.96
C ALA A 945 25.32 41.10 -6.35
N THR A 946 25.75 41.82 -5.30
CA THR A 946 24.93 42.84 -4.63
C THR A 946 24.66 44.04 -5.53
N LEU A 947 25.69 44.60 -6.18
CA LEU A 947 25.53 45.73 -7.11
C LEU A 947 24.67 45.35 -8.32
N LYS A 948 24.88 44.14 -8.86
CA LYS A 948 24.06 43.60 -9.95
C LYS A 948 22.58 43.46 -9.52
N ALA A 949 22.33 42.90 -8.34
CA ALA A 949 20.97 42.74 -7.80
C ALA A 949 20.26 44.09 -7.58
N LEU A 950 21.00 45.15 -7.27
CA LEU A 950 20.45 46.51 -7.12
C LEU A 950 20.22 47.21 -8.45
N GLY A 951 20.99 46.89 -9.51
CA GLY A 951 20.80 47.45 -10.84
C GLY A 951 19.72 46.77 -11.68
N GLU A 952 19.44 45.49 -11.41
CA GLU A 952 18.50 44.69 -12.20
C GLU A 952 17.10 44.61 -11.58
N GLN A 953 16.12 44.22 -12.40
CA GLN A 953 14.79 43.83 -11.92
C GLN A 953 14.75 42.32 -11.65
N PRO A 954 14.04 41.86 -10.59
CA PRO A 954 13.87 40.43 -10.34
C PRO A 954 13.17 39.75 -11.51
N SER A 955 13.64 38.56 -11.87
CA SER A 955 13.00 37.70 -12.86
C SER A 955 11.65 37.20 -12.33
N GLN A 956 10.70 37.02 -13.23
CA GLN A 956 9.40 36.45 -12.87
C GLN A 956 9.54 34.96 -12.63
N LEU A 957 9.16 34.49 -11.43
CA LEU A 957 9.11 33.06 -11.16
C LEU A 957 8.04 32.41 -12.03
N THR A 958 8.33 31.24 -12.59
CA THR A 958 7.32 30.42 -13.26
C THR A 958 6.34 29.83 -12.24
N GLU A 959 5.20 29.33 -12.70
CA GLU A 959 4.25 28.61 -11.84
C GLU A 959 4.90 27.40 -11.18
N GLN A 960 5.71 26.64 -11.93
CA GLN A 960 6.47 25.51 -11.41
C GLN A 960 7.46 25.93 -10.30
N GLN A 961 8.19 27.04 -10.49
CA GLN A 961 9.11 27.56 -9.47
C GLN A 961 8.37 28.03 -8.20
N ARG A 962 7.23 28.69 -8.34
CA ARG A 962 6.37 29.03 -7.19
C ARG A 962 5.86 27.77 -6.48
N HIS A 963 5.44 26.77 -7.25
CA HIS A 963 5.00 25.49 -6.70
C HIS A 963 6.14 24.80 -5.92
N GLU A 964 7.38 24.82 -6.41
CA GLU A 964 8.52 24.20 -5.71
C GLU A 964 8.79 24.80 -4.31
N LEU A 965 8.44 26.07 -4.09
CA LEU A 965 8.51 26.74 -2.78
C LEU A 965 7.29 26.46 -1.87
N SER A 966 6.20 25.92 -2.41
CA SER A 966 4.94 25.68 -1.67
C SER A 966 5.03 24.52 -0.67
N TRP A 967 4.13 24.52 0.30
CA TRP A 967 3.97 23.40 1.23
C TRP A 967 3.40 22.14 0.56
N GLU A 968 2.66 22.26 -0.56
CA GLU A 968 2.28 21.13 -1.40
C GLU A 968 3.51 20.39 -1.94
N ALA A 969 4.44 21.10 -2.59
CA ALA A 969 5.67 20.49 -3.12
C ALA A 969 6.57 19.97 -1.98
N ALA A 970 6.69 20.72 -0.88
CA ALA A 970 7.44 20.28 0.30
C ALA A 970 6.89 18.97 0.88
N THR A 971 5.56 18.80 0.90
CA THR A 971 4.89 17.57 1.35
C THR A 971 5.14 16.41 0.39
N GLN A 972 5.11 16.65 -0.91
CA GLN A 972 5.48 15.63 -1.91
C GLN A 972 6.94 15.19 -1.78
N ARG A 973 7.86 16.15 -1.59
CA ARG A 973 9.28 15.86 -1.33
C ARG A 973 9.44 15.07 -0.04
N PHE A 974 8.74 15.43 1.03
CA PHE A 974 8.74 14.69 2.29
C PHE A 974 8.27 13.24 2.11
N ILE A 975 7.11 13.02 1.48
CA ILE A 975 6.55 11.68 1.25
C ILE A 975 7.51 10.81 0.43
N ARG A 976 8.17 11.39 -0.59
CA ARG A 976 9.17 10.70 -1.40
C ARG A 976 10.43 10.37 -0.61
N ALA A 977 10.97 11.35 0.11
CA ALA A 977 12.20 11.24 0.90
C ALA A 977 12.06 10.25 2.07
N SER A 978 10.87 10.19 2.67
CA SER A 978 10.56 9.32 3.81
C SER A 978 10.20 7.88 3.42
N ASP A 979 10.01 7.59 2.14
CA ASP A 979 9.53 6.30 1.63
C ASP A 979 8.09 5.95 2.10
N LEU A 980 7.27 6.94 2.50
CA LEU A 980 5.91 6.74 3.04
C LEU A 980 4.95 6.03 2.07
N ASN A 981 5.01 6.34 0.77
CA ASN A 981 4.17 5.67 -0.24
C ASN A 981 4.52 4.19 -0.44
N ARG A 982 5.75 3.79 -0.10
CA ARG A 982 6.16 2.38 -0.12
C ARG A 982 5.59 1.65 1.09
N LEU A 983 5.45 2.33 2.23
CA LEU A 983 4.84 1.81 3.44
C LEU A 983 3.31 1.74 3.35
N ALA A 984 2.64 2.70 2.71
CA ALA A 984 1.19 2.65 2.47
C ALA A 984 0.76 1.43 1.62
N ARG A 985 1.67 0.95 0.76
CA ARG A 985 1.50 -0.29 -0.03
C ARG A 985 1.79 -1.58 0.77
N VAL A 986 2.38 -1.43 1.96
CA VAL A 986 2.76 -2.52 2.88
C VAL A 986 1.81 -2.57 4.09
N ASP A 987 1.26 -1.44 4.54
CA ASP A 987 0.37 -1.29 5.71
C ASP A 987 -1.08 -1.72 5.46
N SER A 988 -1.49 -2.00 4.22
CA SER A 988 -2.74 -2.74 3.98
C SER A 988 -2.70 -4.20 4.47
N ASN A 989 -1.56 -4.66 5.03
CA ASN A 989 -1.34 -6.03 5.51
C ASN A 989 -1.15 -6.17 7.04
N LEU A 990 -1.34 -5.14 7.87
CA LEU A 990 -1.00 -5.24 9.31
C LEU A 990 -2.07 -4.67 10.25
N SER A 991 -2.89 -5.57 10.81
CA SER A 991 -3.64 -5.36 12.05
C SER A 991 -2.74 -5.63 13.27
N LYS A 992 -2.85 -4.78 14.30
CA LYS A 992 -2.01 -4.75 15.51
C LYS A 992 -2.17 -6.01 16.36
N LYS A 993 -1.07 -6.58 16.86
CA LYS A 993 -1.08 -7.46 18.04
C LYS A 993 -0.11 -7.03 19.12
N SER A 994 -0.61 -7.16 20.34
CA SER A 994 -0.01 -6.86 21.63
C SER A 994 1.23 -7.70 21.94
N LEU A 995 2.15 -7.07 22.67
CA LEU A 995 3.36 -7.67 23.26
C LEU A 995 3.05 -8.74 24.31
N PHE A 996 3.70 -9.90 24.21
CA PHE A 996 4.44 -10.51 25.33
C PHE A 996 5.60 -11.39 24.80
N ALA A 997 6.79 -11.11 25.37
CA ALA A 997 8.14 -11.68 25.25
C ALA A 997 8.40 -13.03 24.52
N SER A 998 9.44 -13.07 23.66
CA SER A 998 10.67 -13.88 23.90
C SER A 998 11.79 -13.59 22.87
N SER A 999 13.03 -13.83 23.30
CA SER A 999 14.31 -13.36 22.78
C SER A 999 15.07 -14.37 21.89
N SER A 1000 15.61 -13.92 20.74
CA SER A 1000 16.86 -14.45 20.11
C SER A 1000 17.37 -13.46 19.02
N ILE A 1001 18.24 -12.51 19.39
CA ILE A 1001 19.71 -12.50 19.26
C ILE A 1001 20.25 -12.69 17.82
N SER A 1002 20.39 -11.58 17.09
CA SER A 1002 21.32 -11.43 15.96
C SER A 1002 22.43 -10.46 16.37
N VAL A 1003 23.69 -10.72 16.01
CA VAL A 1003 24.86 -9.98 16.54
C VAL A 1003 24.79 -8.46 16.28
N GLY A 1004 24.18 -8.03 15.17
CA GLY A 1004 23.93 -6.60 14.87
C GLY A 1004 22.75 -5.99 15.63
N LYS A 1005 21.63 -6.73 15.77
CA LYS A 1005 20.51 -6.32 16.64
C LYS A 1005 20.96 -6.26 18.10
N ASN A 1006 21.77 -7.21 18.55
CA ASN A 1006 22.33 -7.21 19.91
C ASN A 1006 23.18 -5.97 20.19
N LEU A 1007 23.94 -5.46 19.22
CA LEU A 1007 24.72 -4.24 19.40
C LEU A 1007 23.83 -2.99 19.46
N GLU A 1008 22.86 -2.82 18.57
CA GLU A 1008 21.89 -1.72 18.64
C GLU A 1008 20.97 -1.83 19.87
N ASP A 1009 20.56 -3.04 20.26
CA ASP A 1009 19.71 -3.30 21.41
C ASP A 1009 20.44 -3.11 22.74
N MET A 1010 21.69 -3.56 22.83
CA MET A 1010 22.58 -3.30 23.95
C MET A 1010 22.92 -1.80 24.04
N SER A 1011 23.18 -1.15 22.90
CA SER A 1011 23.42 0.29 22.81
C SER A 1011 22.22 1.10 23.30
N ALA A 1012 21.00 0.74 22.88
CA ALA A 1012 19.77 1.36 23.35
C ALA A 1012 19.47 1.08 24.83
N TYR A 1013 19.81 -0.12 25.32
CA TYR A 1013 19.70 -0.49 26.74
C TYR A 1013 20.69 0.30 27.60
N ILE A 1014 21.94 0.46 27.14
CA ILE A 1014 22.95 1.30 27.79
C ILE A 1014 22.47 2.76 27.84
N HIS A 1015 21.92 3.30 26.74
CA HIS A 1015 21.35 4.64 26.73
C HIS A 1015 20.21 4.78 27.74
N PHE A 1016 19.26 3.82 27.75
CA PHE A 1016 18.16 3.77 28.72
C PHE A 1016 18.64 3.72 30.18
N LEU A 1017 19.65 2.90 30.50
CA LEU A 1017 20.22 2.84 31.85
C LEU A 1017 20.91 4.16 32.22
N ALA A 1018 21.64 4.78 31.28
CA ALA A 1018 22.31 6.05 31.52
C ALA A 1018 21.32 7.21 31.73
N SER A 1019 20.19 7.22 31.02
CA SER A 1019 19.16 8.27 31.09
C SER A 1019 18.08 8.02 32.17
N GLY A 1020 17.91 6.77 32.62
CA GLY A 1020 16.87 6.33 33.55
C GLY A 1020 17.15 6.60 35.04
N PHE A 1021 18.37 7.00 35.40
CA PHE A 1021 18.72 7.40 36.77
C PHE A 1021 18.99 8.91 36.85
N GLU A 1022 18.38 9.60 37.82
CA GLU A 1022 18.48 11.07 37.98
C GLU A 1022 19.93 11.55 38.03
N THR A 1023 20.76 10.92 38.87
CA THR A 1023 22.18 11.28 39.06
C THR A 1023 23.00 11.14 37.78
N SER A 1024 22.75 10.08 36.99
CA SER A 1024 23.46 9.85 35.72
C SER A 1024 22.98 10.84 34.65
N ARG A 1025 21.66 10.99 34.49
CA ARG A 1025 21.08 11.91 33.50
C ARG A 1025 21.46 13.38 33.74
N THR A 1026 21.51 13.83 34.99
CA THR A 1026 22.00 15.19 35.32
C THR A 1026 23.49 15.36 35.05
N ALA A 1027 24.31 14.32 35.27
CA ALA A 1027 25.72 14.33 34.88
C ALA A 1027 25.92 14.42 33.34
N PHE A 1028 24.97 13.89 32.56
CA PHE A 1028 24.91 14.06 31.09
C PHE A 1028 24.24 15.37 30.65
N GLY A 1029 23.80 16.21 31.59
CA GLY A 1029 23.34 17.58 31.32
C GLY A 1029 21.83 17.77 31.18
N ALA A 1030 20.98 16.84 31.63
CA ALA A 1030 19.54 17.10 31.68
C ALA A 1030 19.14 18.03 32.84
N ILE A 1031 17.90 18.53 32.80
CA ILE A 1031 17.32 19.36 33.86
C ILE A 1031 17.07 18.46 35.09
N PRO A 1032 17.49 18.87 36.31
CA PRO A 1032 17.16 18.15 37.53
C PRO A 1032 15.65 17.98 37.72
N GLY A 1033 15.22 16.78 38.10
CA GLY A 1033 13.80 16.44 38.26
C GLY A 1033 13.03 16.33 36.95
N SER A 1034 13.70 16.11 35.82
CA SER A 1034 13.07 15.88 34.52
C SER A 1034 12.79 14.40 34.21
N LEU A 1035 13.04 13.47 35.16
CA LEU A 1035 12.76 12.04 34.95
C LEU A 1035 11.28 11.79 34.74
N GLN A 1036 10.45 12.48 35.51
CA GLN A 1036 9.01 12.34 35.51
C GLN A 1036 8.41 13.75 35.56
N PRO A 1037 7.22 13.96 34.98
CA PRO A 1037 6.48 15.20 35.16
C PRO A 1037 6.20 15.45 36.64
N ASP A 1038 6.26 16.72 37.05
CA ASP A 1038 5.85 17.14 38.39
C ASP A 1038 4.31 17.17 38.52
N GLU A 1039 3.80 17.40 39.72
CA GLU A 1039 2.35 17.39 40.01
C GLU A 1039 1.58 18.40 39.17
N GLU A 1040 2.16 19.58 38.90
CA GLU A 1040 1.56 20.63 38.07
C GLU A 1040 1.43 20.16 36.62
N LEU A 1041 2.51 19.65 36.02
CA LEU A 1041 2.47 19.10 34.66
C LEU A 1041 1.53 17.89 34.54
N CYS A 1042 1.46 17.04 35.57
CA CYS A 1042 0.53 15.90 35.57
C CYS A 1042 -0.92 16.38 35.60
N LYS A 1043 -1.23 17.37 36.44
CA LYS A 1043 -2.57 17.93 36.56
C LYS A 1043 -3.02 18.61 35.28
N ASP A 1044 -2.17 19.44 34.68
CA ASP A 1044 -2.50 20.19 33.46
C ASP A 1044 -2.76 19.28 32.26
N LEU A 1045 -2.04 18.16 32.17
CA LEU A 1045 -2.11 17.21 31.05
C LEU A 1045 -2.99 15.99 31.33
N GLY A 1046 -3.58 15.88 32.53
CA GLY A 1046 -4.38 14.72 32.94
C GLY A 1046 -3.57 13.41 33.04
N LEU A 1047 -2.29 13.48 33.40
CA LEU A 1047 -1.41 12.33 33.57
C LEU A 1047 -1.51 11.76 34.99
N THR A 1048 -1.32 10.45 35.13
CA THR A 1048 -1.27 9.79 36.45
C THR A 1048 0.12 9.93 37.08
N LEU A 1049 0.17 10.43 38.32
CA LEU A 1049 1.40 10.47 39.12
C LEU A 1049 1.87 9.04 39.41
N LYS A 1050 2.96 8.61 38.77
CA LYS A 1050 3.62 7.35 39.11
C LYS A 1050 4.32 7.53 40.46
N THR A 1051 3.73 6.98 41.52
CA THR A 1051 4.37 6.94 42.84
C THR A 1051 5.66 6.12 42.73
N PRO A 1052 6.81 6.60 43.24
CA PRO A 1052 8.03 5.80 43.22
C PRO A 1052 7.77 4.48 43.97
N SER A 1053 7.99 3.35 43.30
CA SER A 1053 7.80 2.04 43.92
C SER A 1053 8.67 1.93 45.16
N ARG A 1054 8.11 1.44 46.26
CA ARG A 1054 8.71 1.22 47.59
C ARG A 1054 10.03 0.40 47.63
N ASN A 1055 10.58 0.01 46.49
CA ASN A 1055 11.83 -0.75 46.37
C ASN A 1055 13.08 0.11 46.12
N SER A 1056 12.99 1.43 46.07
CA SER A 1056 14.17 2.32 45.96
C SER A 1056 14.64 2.92 47.30
N LEU A 1057 14.12 2.42 48.43
CA LEU A 1057 14.56 2.78 49.78
C LEU A 1057 15.01 1.52 50.52
N LYS A 1058 16.04 0.87 50.00
CA LYS A 1058 16.92 -0.03 50.74
C LYS A 1058 18.21 -0.19 49.97
N GLU A 1059 19.19 0.60 50.38
CA GLU A 1059 20.59 0.22 50.68
C GLU A 1059 21.50 1.42 50.43
N ASP A 1060 22.20 1.78 51.51
CA ASP A 1060 23.23 2.82 51.64
C ASP A 1060 24.42 2.62 50.69
#